data_AF-A0A8X8ZJD1-F1
#
_entry.id   AF-A0A8X8ZJD1-F1
#
_cell.length_a   1.000
_cell.length_b   1.000
_cell.length_c   1.000
_cell.angle_alpha   90.00
_cell.angle_beta   90.00
_cell.angle_gamma   90.00
#
_symmetry.space_group_name_H-M   'P 1'
#
loop_
_entity.id
_entity.type
_entity.pdbx_description
1 polymer ?
#
loop_
_entity_poly.entity_id
_entity_poly.type
_entity_poly.pdbx_seq_one_letter_code
_entity_poly.pdbx_strand_id
1 'polypeptide(L)'
;MPHLEKLGSEIYTSARDNDGHGTHVASTAAGNFVNNVSFFGYAPGTARGVAPRARLAAYKTGSYEADTLAAIDQAVADGVHIISISLRYESADLFRNTIAAATFGARAKGIIVCKSAGNSGPSIATMEAGIPWEIVVASGTIDRWFAGTITLGNGKTITGWTMFPARASVINVPLDYNETVSACDSSELLSQSFLTRIVVCNITDEAISFNSLMGNLVGSNAAAAIIISEDTSILRSNSFRFPGAVITPAEAVNLIEYATTSASPTATISFQETIIGPEPRVAPALSGSSSRGPAQSYQEILKPDIMAPGVLILAAYSPVQLGPQIGNIFLSSDYSLESGTSMATPHIAGVAALLKAAHPEWSPAAIQSAMMTTANHLDSTNQPIKDQAFSSYRVASPLGIGSGQVDPNRVLDPGLVYDATPLDLANLVCSMNYTREQRADAHQNVQADRDEYRERAATYRMKLEKPENATVTVTPQTLVFRKKYEKQSYTLRMRYRGDIDSTSRQGSLTWIEKSGKYVASGQRARALMSAIPARWKGVCDGGVGFNSSLCNKKIIGARYFNQENPDEVFIDSARDDDGHGTHVASTKGAATAVWVSIRRGVGRGTRAAPLLSDFSSRAPALSYEPILKPDIMAPGELILAAYNPQLLAATLPLNVKLSSDYSLLSGTSMSCPHISGVAALMKAAHPDWSPVAIQSAMMTTANHLDNTNQPIREQDTLNRFMFIKVIFQINPNLIKFISPLRDSE
;
A
#
# COMPACT_ATOMS: atom_id res chain seq x y z
N MET A 1 3.26 14.81 -37.20
CA MET A 1 1.96 14.17 -36.91
C MET A 1 1.23 15.03 -35.88
N PRO A 2 0.28 15.90 -36.25
CA PRO A 2 -0.12 17.03 -35.38
C PRO A 2 -1.02 16.72 -34.18
N HIS A 3 -1.44 15.47 -33.98
CA HIS A 3 -2.46 15.11 -32.97
C HIS A 3 -1.92 14.64 -31.61
N LEU A 4 -0.59 14.60 -31.41
CA LEU A 4 0.02 14.16 -30.14
C LEU A 4 0.42 15.32 -29.20
N GLU A 5 0.49 16.56 -29.70
CA GLU A 5 0.95 17.73 -28.92
C GLU A 5 -0.13 18.36 -28.01
N LYS A 6 -1.27 17.67 -27.81
CA LYS A 6 -2.41 18.14 -26.98
C LYS A 6 -2.88 17.16 -25.90
N LEU A 7 -2.08 16.16 -25.54
CA LEU A 7 -2.38 15.22 -24.43
C LEU A 7 -1.50 15.45 -23.20
N GLY A 8 -1.11 16.71 -22.96
CA GLY A 8 -0.44 17.13 -21.73
C GLY A 8 -1.44 17.30 -20.58
N SER A 9 -1.55 16.28 -19.74
CA SER A 9 -2.15 16.35 -18.38
C SER A 9 -3.48 17.10 -18.24
N GLU A 10 -4.45 16.88 -19.13
CA GLU A 10 -5.83 17.30 -18.84
C GLU A 10 -6.34 16.53 -17.61
N ILE A 11 -6.65 17.25 -16.53
CA ILE A 11 -7.41 16.72 -15.41
C ILE A 11 -8.84 16.51 -15.91
N TYR A 12 -9.19 15.28 -16.27
CA TYR A 12 -10.56 14.98 -16.66
C TYR A 12 -11.49 15.23 -15.47
N THR A 13 -12.30 16.29 -15.59
CA THR A 13 -13.43 16.65 -14.73
C THR A 13 -14.60 15.69 -14.96
N SER A 14 -14.33 14.40 -14.77
CA SER A 14 -15.22 13.29 -15.04
C SER A 14 -14.70 12.00 -14.41
N ALA A 15 -15.54 10.96 -14.37
CA ALA A 15 -15.16 9.63 -13.89
C ALA A 15 -14.16 8.88 -14.81
N ARG A 16 -13.63 9.49 -15.89
CA ARG A 16 -12.57 8.88 -16.69
C ARG A 16 -11.27 8.83 -15.90
N ASP A 17 -10.72 7.62 -15.82
CA ASP A 17 -9.35 7.36 -15.39
C ASP A 17 -8.35 7.84 -16.46
N ASN A 18 -7.40 8.68 -16.03
CA ASN A 18 -6.27 9.18 -16.82
C ASN A 18 -4.91 8.67 -16.31
N ASP A 19 -4.87 7.93 -15.21
CA ASP A 19 -3.66 7.34 -14.62
C ASP A 19 -3.54 5.83 -14.94
N GLY A 20 -4.63 5.08 -14.80
CA GLY A 20 -4.71 3.64 -15.04
C GLY A 20 -4.83 2.78 -13.77
N HIS A 21 -4.42 3.27 -12.60
CA HIS A 21 -4.56 2.57 -11.32
C HIS A 21 -6.02 2.23 -11.01
N GLY A 22 -6.95 3.16 -11.24
CA GLY A 22 -8.38 2.96 -11.03
C GLY A 22 -8.95 1.83 -11.90
N THR A 23 -8.55 1.81 -13.17
CA THR A 23 -8.88 0.76 -14.15
C THR A 23 -8.29 -0.60 -13.74
N HIS A 24 -7.06 -0.60 -13.22
CA HIS A 24 -6.36 -1.80 -12.77
C HIS A 24 -7.04 -2.46 -11.56
N VAL A 25 -7.35 -1.68 -10.53
CA VAL A 25 -8.01 -2.23 -9.33
C VAL A 25 -9.46 -2.64 -9.60
N ALA A 26 -10.22 -1.86 -10.39
CA ALA A 26 -11.59 -2.20 -10.75
C ALA A 26 -11.67 -3.47 -11.61
N SER A 27 -10.74 -3.65 -12.55
CA SER A 27 -10.67 -4.85 -13.38
C SER A 27 -10.07 -6.06 -12.65
N THR A 28 -9.23 -5.86 -11.62
CA THR A 28 -8.80 -6.92 -10.70
C THR A 28 -9.95 -7.43 -9.82
N ALA A 29 -10.78 -6.53 -9.29
CA ALA A 29 -11.93 -6.91 -8.45
C ALA A 29 -13.02 -7.61 -9.28
N ALA A 30 -13.40 -7.01 -10.40
CA ALA A 30 -14.55 -7.42 -11.17
C ALA A 30 -14.41 -7.22 -12.68
N GLY A 31 -13.22 -7.31 -13.28
CA GLY A 31 -13.08 -7.34 -14.74
C GLY A 31 -13.89 -8.47 -15.37
N ASN A 32 -14.55 -8.21 -16.50
CA ASN A 32 -15.21 -9.29 -17.26
C ASN A 32 -14.14 -10.18 -17.94
N PHE A 33 -14.56 -11.32 -18.49
CA PHE A 33 -13.68 -12.17 -19.28
C PHE A 33 -13.23 -11.47 -20.57
N VAL A 34 -11.93 -11.31 -20.76
CA VAL A 34 -11.30 -10.80 -21.98
C VAL A 34 -10.18 -11.75 -22.40
N ASN A 35 -10.29 -12.32 -23.60
CA ASN A 35 -9.38 -13.34 -24.12
C ASN A 35 -8.16 -12.69 -24.81
N ASN A 36 -7.08 -13.47 -24.96
CA ASN A 36 -5.88 -13.14 -25.73
C ASN A 36 -5.16 -11.85 -25.29
N VAL A 37 -5.22 -11.53 -23.99
CA VAL A 37 -4.52 -10.39 -23.40
C VAL A 37 -3.15 -10.82 -22.86
N SER A 38 -2.21 -9.88 -22.80
CA SER A 38 -0.88 -10.05 -22.22
C SER A 38 -0.30 -8.68 -21.86
N PHE A 39 0.75 -8.64 -21.05
CA PHE A 39 1.64 -7.47 -20.96
C PHE A 39 2.81 -7.71 -21.90
N PHE A 40 2.76 -7.15 -23.12
CA PHE A 40 3.81 -7.31 -24.13
C PHE A 40 4.29 -8.77 -24.30
N GLY A 41 3.35 -9.72 -24.39
CA GLY A 41 3.62 -11.15 -24.51
C GLY A 41 3.72 -11.92 -23.18
N TYR A 42 4.08 -11.27 -22.07
CA TYR A 42 4.10 -11.88 -20.74
C TYR A 42 2.70 -12.04 -20.14
N ALA A 43 2.53 -13.04 -19.27
CA ALA A 43 1.24 -13.40 -18.66
C ALA A 43 0.07 -13.61 -19.67
N PRO A 44 0.27 -14.28 -20.81
CA PRO A 44 -0.74 -14.39 -21.84
C PRO A 44 -1.95 -15.23 -21.38
N GLY A 45 -3.16 -14.83 -21.76
CA GLY A 45 -4.36 -15.66 -21.55
C GLY A 45 -5.68 -14.90 -21.50
N THR A 46 -6.55 -15.32 -20.59
CA THR A 46 -7.87 -14.69 -20.35
C THR A 46 -7.86 -13.91 -19.04
N ALA A 47 -7.85 -12.58 -19.11
CA ALA A 47 -8.07 -11.74 -17.93
C ALA A 47 -9.54 -11.79 -17.51
N ARG A 48 -9.76 -11.69 -16.20
CA ARG A 48 -11.04 -11.60 -15.50
C ARG A 48 -10.74 -11.21 -14.06
N GLY A 49 -11.58 -10.39 -13.44
CA GLY A 49 -11.46 -10.10 -12.01
C GLY A 49 -11.92 -11.29 -11.16
N VAL A 50 -11.74 -11.20 -9.84
CA VAL A 50 -12.18 -12.25 -8.91
C VAL A 50 -13.70 -12.47 -8.95
N ALA A 51 -14.49 -11.41 -9.17
CA ALA A 51 -15.94 -11.49 -9.36
C ALA A 51 -16.39 -10.99 -10.76
N PRO A 52 -16.20 -11.77 -11.85
CA PRO A 52 -16.39 -11.29 -13.23
C PRO A 52 -17.80 -10.78 -13.57
N ARG A 53 -18.81 -11.14 -12.78
CA ARG A 53 -20.23 -10.78 -12.98
C ARG A 53 -20.79 -9.82 -11.92
N ALA A 54 -19.99 -9.41 -10.95
CA ALA A 54 -20.34 -8.30 -10.06
C ALA A 54 -20.51 -7.00 -10.87
N ARG A 55 -21.24 -6.03 -10.32
CA ARG A 55 -21.36 -4.68 -10.91
C ARG A 55 -20.26 -3.79 -10.37
N LEU A 56 -19.79 -2.86 -11.20
CA LEU A 56 -18.87 -1.81 -10.80
C LEU A 56 -19.62 -0.48 -10.69
N ALA A 57 -19.28 0.29 -9.66
CA ALA A 57 -19.58 1.71 -9.57
C ALA A 57 -18.26 2.42 -9.29
N ALA A 58 -17.90 3.40 -10.12
CA ALA A 58 -16.65 4.14 -10.00
C ALA A 58 -16.88 5.48 -9.32
N TYR A 59 -16.04 5.80 -8.33
CA TYR A 59 -16.03 7.09 -7.64
C TYR A 59 -14.58 7.59 -7.68
N LYS A 60 -14.27 8.46 -8.64
CA LYS A 60 -12.93 9.03 -8.82
C LYS A 60 -12.78 10.20 -7.85
N THR A 61 -11.75 10.18 -7.01
CA THR A 61 -11.47 11.23 -6.02
C THR A 61 -10.36 12.15 -6.51
N GLY A 62 -10.35 13.39 -6.02
CA GLY A 62 -9.19 14.27 -6.06
C GLY A 62 -8.12 13.88 -5.03
N SER A 63 -7.20 14.80 -4.78
CA SER A 63 -6.07 14.60 -3.86
C SER A 63 -6.41 14.86 -2.39
N TYR A 64 -7.64 15.29 -2.08
CA TYR A 64 -8.05 15.67 -0.73
C TYR A 64 -8.81 14.53 -0.02
N GLU A 65 -8.62 14.42 1.30
CA GLU A 65 -9.32 13.44 2.13
C GLU A 65 -10.85 13.65 2.06
N ALA A 66 -11.29 14.91 1.96
CA ALA A 66 -12.69 15.30 1.80
C ALA A 66 -13.36 14.76 0.52
N ASP A 67 -12.63 14.67 -0.60
CA ASP A 67 -13.16 14.04 -1.84
C ASP A 67 -13.42 12.55 -1.62
N THR A 68 -12.56 11.90 -0.83
CA THR A 68 -12.66 10.47 -0.53
C THR A 68 -13.79 10.20 0.48
N LEU A 69 -13.95 11.05 1.50
CA LEU A 69 -15.11 11.08 2.39
C LEU A 69 -16.43 11.19 1.59
N ALA A 70 -16.53 12.20 0.72
CA ALA A 70 -17.72 12.43 -0.12
C ALA A 70 -18.01 11.25 -1.07
N ALA A 71 -16.96 10.64 -1.64
CA ALA A 71 -17.07 9.45 -2.47
C ALA A 71 -17.59 8.22 -1.68
N ILE A 72 -17.14 8.03 -0.44
CA ILE A 72 -17.63 6.95 0.44
C ILE A 72 -19.10 7.17 0.80
N ASP A 73 -19.48 8.37 1.24
CA ASP A 73 -20.86 8.67 1.61
C ASP A 73 -21.82 8.56 0.41
N GLN A 74 -21.41 9.02 -0.78
CA GLN A 74 -22.22 8.84 -1.99
C GLN A 74 -22.32 7.36 -2.40
N ALA A 75 -21.25 6.57 -2.26
CA ALA A 75 -21.31 5.13 -2.52
C ALA A 75 -22.25 4.39 -1.56
N VAL A 76 -22.24 4.79 -0.28
CA VAL A 76 -23.16 4.31 0.75
C VAL A 76 -24.61 4.70 0.42
N ALA A 77 -24.86 5.93 -0.02
CA ALA A 77 -26.19 6.42 -0.41
C ALA A 77 -26.73 5.77 -1.70
N ASP A 78 -25.85 5.54 -2.69
CA ASP A 78 -26.14 4.86 -3.96
C ASP A 78 -26.45 3.37 -3.75
N GLY A 79 -25.99 2.82 -2.63
CA GLY A 79 -26.30 1.48 -2.15
C GLY A 79 -25.34 0.42 -2.66
N VAL A 80 -24.03 0.66 -2.63
CA VAL A 80 -23.03 -0.41 -2.87
C VAL A 80 -23.14 -1.54 -1.83
N HIS A 81 -22.53 -2.69 -2.11
CA HIS A 81 -22.39 -3.80 -1.14
C HIS A 81 -20.98 -3.86 -0.52
N ILE A 82 -19.96 -3.49 -1.30
CA ILE A 82 -18.54 -3.50 -0.93
C ILE A 82 -17.91 -2.23 -1.48
N ILE A 83 -17.01 -1.61 -0.71
CA ILE A 83 -16.12 -0.52 -1.11
C ILE A 83 -14.69 -1.06 -1.10
N SER A 84 -13.90 -0.77 -2.14
CA SER A 84 -12.50 -1.18 -2.28
C SER A 84 -11.63 0.06 -2.40
N ILE A 85 -10.85 0.35 -1.36
CA ILE A 85 -10.02 1.57 -1.26
C ILE A 85 -8.55 1.17 -1.37
N SER A 86 -7.89 1.68 -2.42
CA SER A 86 -6.46 1.46 -2.68
C SER A 86 -5.70 2.79 -2.71
N LEU A 87 -6.01 3.65 -1.72
CA LEU A 87 -5.51 5.01 -1.56
C LEU A 87 -4.82 5.18 -0.18
N ARG A 88 -4.03 6.24 -0.02
CA ARG A 88 -3.30 6.60 1.21
C ARG A 88 -3.50 8.09 1.54
N TYR A 89 -4.44 8.38 2.44
CA TYR A 89 -4.79 9.74 2.89
C TYR A 89 -5.29 9.70 4.33
N GLU A 90 -4.44 9.39 5.30
CA GLU A 90 -4.91 9.03 6.65
C GLU A 90 -3.99 9.45 7.80
N SER A 91 -4.62 10.02 8.83
CA SER A 91 -4.05 10.12 10.19
C SER A 91 -4.06 8.75 10.87
N ALA A 92 -3.03 8.48 11.69
CA ALA A 92 -3.04 7.34 12.61
C ALA A 92 -4.07 7.52 13.74
N ASP A 93 -4.38 8.75 14.16
CA ASP A 93 -5.49 8.99 15.11
C ASP A 93 -6.83 8.77 14.42
N LEU A 94 -7.53 7.69 14.82
CA LEU A 94 -8.85 7.31 14.31
C LEU A 94 -9.93 8.40 14.48
N PHE A 95 -9.76 9.32 15.43
CA PHE A 95 -10.71 10.42 15.60
C PHE A 95 -10.50 11.57 14.59
N ARG A 96 -9.25 11.80 14.16
CA ARG A 96 -8.89 12.81 13.13
C ARG A 96 -8.93 12.24 11.70
N ASN A 97 -9.02 10.91 11.55
CA ASN A 97 -9.10 10.21 10.27
C ASN A 97 -10.56 10.18 9.77
N THR A 98 -10.89 11.02 8.78
CA THR A 98 -12.26 11.14 8.26
C THR A 98 -12.67 9.91 7.44
N ILE A 99 -11.70 9.21 6.84
CA ILE A 99 -11.92 7.93 6.17
C ILE A 99 -12.43 6.89 7.19
N ALA A 100 -11.82 6.81 8.38
CA ALA A 100 -12.24 5.91 9.44
C ALA A 100 -13.69 6.19 9.89
N ALA A 101 -14.09 7.45 10.02
CA ALA A 101 -15.48 7.81 10.31
C ALA A 101 -16.45 7.40 9.19
N ALA A 102 -16.09 7.71 7.93
CA ALA A 102 -16.89 7.34 6.75
C ALA A 102 -17.07 5.81 6.63
N THR A 103 -16.01 5.05 6.86
CA THR A 103 -16.02 3.59 6.75
C THR A 103 -16.68 2.92 7.97
N PHE A 104 -16.72 3.59 9.13
CA PHE A 104 -17.58 3.20 10.26
C PHE A 104 -19.06 3.34 9.87
N GLY A 105 -19.45 4.48 9.29
CA GLY A 105 -20.80 4.72 8.79
C GLY A 105 -21.23 3.73 7.69
N ALA A 106 -20.33 3.38 6.78
CA ALA A 106 -20.54 2.34 5.79
C ALA A 106 -20.73 0.95 6.44
N ARG A 107 -19.84 0.59 7.38
CA ARG A 107 -19.88 -0.69 8.10
C ARG A 107 -21.18 -0.86 8.90
N ALA A 108 -21.64 0.20 9.58
CA ALA A 108 -22.88 0.22 10.33
C ALA A 108 -24.10 -0.08 9.44
N LYS A 109 -24.10 0.45 8.21
CA LYS A 109 -25.11 0.22 7.17
C LYS A 109 -24.96 -1.14 6.45
N GLY A 110 -24.11 -2.03 6.94
CA GLY A 110 -23.96 -3.40 6.41
C GLY A 110 -23.08 -3.53 5.16
N ILE A 111 -22.26 -2.51 4.86
CA ILE A 111 -21.33 -2.51 3.72
C ILE A 111 -19.96 -3.02 4.17
N ILE A 112 -19.28 -3.75 3.28
CA ILE A 112 -17.91 -4.25 3.51
C ILE A 112 -16.92 -3.21 2.99
N VAL A 113 -15.87 -2.90 3.76
CA VAL A 113 -14.78 -2.02 3.32
C VAL A 113 -13.48 -2.82 3.29
N CYS A 114 -12.82 -2.83 2.13
CA CYS A 114 -11.52 -3.45 1.92
C CYS A 114 -10.48 -2.35 1.65
N LYS A 115 -9.33 -2.42 2.35
CA LYS A 115 -8.30 -1.37 2.35
C LYS A 115 -6.91 -1.94 2.07
N SER A 116 -6.09 -1.22 1.32
CA SER A 116 -4.68 -1.54 1.13
C SER A 116 -3.86 -1.26 2.39
N ALA A 117 -3.09 -2.23 2.88
CA ALA A 117 -2.26 -2.06 4.09
C ALA A 117 -1.14 -1.00 3.96
N GLY A 118 -0.76 -0.63 2.73
CA GLY A 118 0.36 0.26 2.43
C GLY A 118 1.52 -0.44 1.74
N ASN A 119 2.46 0.34 1.21
CA ASN A 119 3.63 -0.15 0.45
C ASN A 119 4.96 0.30 1.08
N SER A 120 4.97 0.54 2.40
CA SER A 120 6.09 1.13 3.15
C SER A 120 6.88 0.11 4.00
N GLY A 121 6.68 -1.19 3.77
CA GLY A 121 7.49 -2.26 4.39
C GLY A 121 8.96 -2.23 3.92
N PRO A 122 9.87 -2.95 4.61
CA PRO A 122 9.58 -4.13 5.43
C PRO A 122 9.68 -3.95 6.95
N SER A 123 9.97 -2.75 7.44
CA SER A 123 10.07 -2.47 8.88
C SER A 123 8.74 -2.72 9.60
N ILE A 124 8.82 -3.08 10.88
CA ILE A 124 7.66 -3.20 11.76
C ILE A 124 6.97 -1.84 11.97
N ALA A 125 5.66 -1.83 12.23
CA ALA A 125 4.84 -0.61 12.43
C ALA A 125 4.88 0.40 11.26
N THR A 126 5.07 -0.08 10.03
CA THR A 126 5.00 0.70 8.77
C THR A 126 3.58 0.85 8.22
N MET A 127 2.59 0.39 8.98
CA MET A 127 1.16 0.58 8.73
C MET A 127 0.65 1.77 9.54
N GLU A 128 0.38 2.87 8.86
CA GLU A 128 -0.03 4.16 9.46
C GLU A 128 -1.43 4.05 10.09
N ALA A 129 -2.41 3.61 9.30
CA ALA A 129 -3.77 3.33 9.77
C ALA A 129 -4.13 1.85 9.56
N GLY A 130 -4.72 1.24 10.58
CA GLY A 130 -5.21 -0.13 10.59
C GLY A 130 -6.58 -0.19 11.23
N ILE A 131 -7.56 0.40 10.55
CA ILE A 131 -8.90 0.68 11.07
C ILE A 131 -9.62 -0.63 11.46
N PRO A 132 -10.17 -0.76 12.70
CA PRO A 132 -10.73 -2.02 13.19
C PRO A 132 -11.89 -2.59 12.35
N TRP A 133 -12.76 -1.72 11.82
CA TRP A 133 -13.94 -2.09 11.04
C TRP A 133 -13.67 -2.32 9.54
N GLU A 134 -12.44 -2.14 9.09
CA GLU A 134 -12.01 -2.43 7.72
C GLU A 134 -11.30 -3.78 7.61
N ILE A 135 -11.26 -4.31 6.39
CA ILE A 135 -10.46 -5.48 6.02
C ILE A 135 -9.18 -4.97 5.34
N VAL A 136 -8.08 -4.93 6.10
CA VAL A 136 -6.79 -4.38 5.69
C VAL A 136 -5.94 -5.50 5.08
N VAL A 137 -5.51 -5.30 3.82
CA VAL A 137 -5.00 -6.38 2.96
C VAL A 137 -3.51 -6.25 2.65
N ALA A 138 -2.76 -7.31 2.93
CA ALA A 138 -1.35 -7.48 2.60
C ALA A 138 -1.13 -8.01 1.17
N SER A 139 0.02 -7.67 0.57
CA SER A 139 0.41 -8.12 -0.77
C SER A 139 1.30 -9.36 -0.70
N GLY A 140 0.83 -10.45 -1.33
CA GLY A 140 1.58 -11.68 -1.53
C GLY A 140 1.97 -11.90 -3.00
N THR A 141 3.03 -12.67 -3.21
CA THR A 141 3.42 -13.20 -4.53
C THR A 141 2.51 -14.34 -4.99
N ILE A 142 2.61 -14.68 -6.28
CA ILE A 142 1.99 -15.82 -6.94
C ILE A 142 3.05 -16.74 -7.54
N ASP A 143 2.65 -17.95 -7.90
CA ASP A 143 3.43 -19.03 -8.54
C ASP A 143 3.81 -18.75 -10.01
N ARG A 144 3.97 -17.47 -10.38
CA ARG A 144 4.26 -17.04 -11.75
C ARG A 144 5.62 -16.34 -11.82
N TRP A 145 6.46 -16.84 -12.74
CA TRP A 145 7.76 -16.28 -13.06
C TRP A 145 7.79 -15.76 -14.50
N PHE A 146 8.53 -14.67 -14.74
CA PHE A 146 8.76 -14.10 -16.06
C PHE A 146 10.21 -14.37 -16.44
N ALA A 147 10.40 -15.32 -17.34
CA ALA A 147 11.72 -15.88 -17.60
C ALA A 147 12.47 -15.09 -18.68
N GLY A 148 13.74 -14.82 -18.38
CA GLY A 148 14.77 -14.47 -19.35
C GLY A 148 15.74 -15.63 -19.43
N THR A 149 15.34 -16.72 -20.11
CA THR A 149 16.13 -17.96 -20.15
C THR A 149 17.46 -17.75 -20.88
N ILE A 150 18.56 -17.85 -20.13
CA ILE A 150 19.92 -17.74 -20.64
C ILE A 150 20.39 -19.14 -21.02
N THR A 151 20.81 -19.34 -22.28
CA THR A 151 21.49 -20.55 -22.75
C THR A 151 22.93 -20.20 -23.10
N LEU A 152 23.89 -20.81 -22.41
CA LEU A 152 25.32 -20.61 -22.63
C LEU A 152 25.81 -21.48 -23.79
N GLY A 153 26.88 -21.06 -24.47
CA GLY A 153 27.46 -21.81 -25.60
C GLY A 153 28.05 -23.18 -25.24
N ASN A 154 28.15 -23.53 -23.95
CA ASN A 154 28.47 -24.88 -23.47
C ASN A 154 27.23 -25.76 -23.21
N GLY A 155 26.01 -25.27 -23.50
CA GLY A 155 24.75 -25.96 -23.30
C GLY A 155 24.14 -25.86 -21.89
N LYS A 156 24.81 -25.22 -20.91
CA LYS A 156 24.19 -24.92 -19.61
C LYS A 156 23.10 -23.86 -19.77
N THR A 157 21.97 -24.03 -19.08
CA THR A 157 20.82 -23.10 -19.09
C THR A 157 20.56 -22.53 -17.70
N ILE A 158 20.21 -21.24 -17.61
CA ILE A 158 19.85 -20.54 -16.37
C ILE A 158 18.51 -19.83 -16.57
N THR A 159 17.53 -20.07 -15.68
CA THR A 159 16.16 -19.54 -15.78
C THR A 159 16.04 -18.16 -15.11
N GLY A 160 16.81 -17.19 -15.61
CA GLY A 160 16.82 -15.82 -15.08
C GLY A 160 15.46 -15.13 -15.14
N TRP A 161 15.34 -13.99 -14.45
CA TRP A 161 14.15 -13.14 -14.45
C TRP A 161 14.26 -11.99 -15.45
N THR A 162 13.19 -11.67 -16.19
CA THR A 162 13.14 -10.42 -16.97
C THR A 162 11.71 -9.91 -17.17
N MET A 163 11.59 -8.62 -17.43
CA MET A 163 10.36 -7.97 -17.91
C MET A 163 10.59 -7.17 -19.20
N PHE A 164 11.69 -7.41 -19.92
CA PHE A 164 12.00 -6.65 -21.14
C PHE A 164 10.89 -6.82 -22.19
N PRO A 165 10.19 -5.75 -22.60
CA PRO A 165 8.85 -5.85 -23.22
C PRO A 165 8.87 -6.17 -24.73
N ALA A 166 9.92 -6.82 -25.25
CA ALA A 166 9.99 -7.26 -26.65
C ALA A 166 10.81 -8.55 -26.80
N ARG A 167 10.66 -9.23 -27.94
CA ARG A 167 11.53 -10.36 -28.32
C ARG A 167 12.83 -9.84 -28.92
N ALA A 168 13.78 -9.44 -28.07
CA ALA A 168 15.11 -9.07 -28.52
C ALA A 168 15.83 -10.28 -29.15
N SER A 169 16.56 -10.05 -30.24
CA SER A 169 17.31 -11.10 -30.96
C SER A 169 18.70 -11.31 -30.36
N VAL A 170 18.76 -11.81 -29.12
CA VAL A 170 20.02 -12.13 -28.43
C VAL A 170 20.34 -13.62 -28.63
N ILE A 171 21.03 -13.95 -29.73
CA ILE A 171 21.32 -15.33 -30.14
C ILE A 171 22.83 -15.51 -30.34
N ASN A 172 23.45 -16.42 -29.59
CA ASN A 172 24.87 -16.76 -29.61
C ASN A 172 25.82 -15.55 -29.60
N VAL A 173 25.42 -14.50 -28.88
CA VAL A 173 26.18 -13.24 -28.79
C VAL A 173 27.38 -13.46 -27.85
N PRO A 174 28.58 -12.93 -28.16
CA PRO A 174 29.75 -13.05 -27.27
C PRO A 174 29.46 -12.52 -25.87
N LEU A 175 29.93 -13.23 -24.84
CA LEU A 175 29.63 -12.98 -23.43
C LEU A 175 30.91 -12.61 -22.67
N ASP A 176 30.94 -11.43 -22.04
CA ASP A 176 32.09 -10.99 -21.24
C ASP A 176 31.75 -10.82 -19.76
N TYR A 177 32.68 -11.27 -18.92
CA TYR A 177 32.81 -10.83 -17.55
C TYR A 177 34.18 -10.16 -17.37
N ASN A 178 34.19 -8.90 -16.94
CA ASN A 178 35.39 -8.17 -16.54
C ASN A 178 35.08 -7.47 -15.22
N GLU A 179 35.74 -7.92 -14.15
CA GLU A 179 35.51 -7.48 -12.78
C GLU A 179 35.57 -5.95 -12.63
N THR A 180 36.56 -5.30 -13.29
CA THR A 180 36.80 -3.85 -13.20
C THR A 180 35.64 -2.98 -13.72
N VAL A 181 34.77 -3.52 -14.57
CA VAL A 181 33.59 -2.82 -15.12
C VAL A 181 32.28 -3.52 -14.78
N SER A 182 32.34 -4.58 -13.98
CA SER A 182 31.17 -5.39 -13.60
C SER A 182 30.15 -4.63 -12.76
N ALA A 183 30.53 -3.53 -12.09
CA ALA A 183 29.58 -2.63 -11.43
C ALA A 183 28.55 -2.00 -12.40
N CYS A 184 28.89 -1.90 -13.69
CA CYS A 184 28.04 -1.31 -14.74
C CYS A 184 27.53 0.11 -14.39
N ASP A 185 28.36 0.87 -13.67
CA ASP A 185 28.07 2.19 -13.10
C ASP A 185 28.46 3.37 -14.01
N SER A 186 29.29 3.11 -15.04
CA SER A 186 29.68 4.08 -16.08
C SER A 186 29.31 3.62 -17.48
N SER A 187 28.43 4.37 -18.15
CA SER A 187 28.08 4.16 -19.56
C SER A 187 29.28 4.35 -20.51
N GLU A 188 30.26 5.19 -20.14
CA GLU A 188 31.47 5.40 -20.93
C GLU A 188 32.35 4.14 -20.95
N LEU A 189 32.64 3.56 -19.77
CA LEU A 189 33.45 2.35 -19.66
C LEU A 189 32.78 1.15 -20.36
N LEU A 190 31.45 1.03 -20.24
CA LEU A 190 30.66 0.03 -20.96
C LEU A 190 30.72 0.23 -22.48
N SER A 191 30.63 1.49 -22.95
CA SER A 191 30.66 1.83 -24.38
C SER A 191 32.01 1.58 -25.04
N GLN A 192 33.11 1.75 -24.31
CA GLN A 192 34.46 1.44 -24.76
C GLN A 192 34.74 -0.08 -24.77
N SER A 193 34.14 -0.84 -23.84
CA SER A 193 34.48 -2.25 -23.61
C SER A 193 33.62 -3.26 -24.39
N PHE A 194 32.32 -3.01 -24.59
CA PHE A 194 31.36 -4.08 -24.91
C PHE A 194 30.57 -3.90 -26.22
N LEU A 195 31.18 -3.32 -27.26
CA LEU A 195 30.61 -3.19 -28.61
C LEU A 195 29.96 -4.49 -29.11
N THR A 196 28.63 -4.56 -29.12
CA THR A 196 27.79 -5.70 -29.55
C THR A 196 27.93 -6.99 -28.72
N ARG A 197 28.38 -6.91 -27.46
CA ARG A 197 28.60 -8.06 -26.56
C ARG A 197 27.56 -8.11 -25.43
N ILE A 198 27.39 -9.26 -24.78
CA ILE A 198 26.64 -9.40 -23.54
C ILE A 198 27.59 -9.07 -22.38
N VAL A 199 27.23 -8.08 -21.56
CA VAL A 199 27.98 -7.74 -20.34
C VAL A 199 27.39 -8.45 -19.12
N VAL A 200 28.25 -9.01 -18.27
CA VAL A 200 27.85 -9.51 -16.94
C VAL A 200 28.06 -8.41 -15.89
N CYS A 201 26.95 -7.90 -15.37
CA CYS A 201 26.93 -6.88 -14.32
C CYS A 201 26.71 -7.52 -12.95
N ASN A 202 27.52 -7.14 -11.95
CA ASN A 202 27.37 -7.55 -10.56
C ASN A 202 26.94 -6.36 -9.69
N ILE A 203 25.75 -6.44 -9.09
CA ILE A 203 25.17 -5.38 -8.24
C ILE A 203 24.75 -5.94 -6.86
N THR A 204 25.60 -6.76 -6.27
CA THR A 204 25.44 -7.27 -4.89
C THR A 204 25.77 -6.24 -3.79
N ASP A 205 26.26 -5.05 -4.16
CA ASP A 205 26.59 -3.95 -3.25
C ASP A 205 25.64 -2.76 -3.49
N GLU A 206 25.28 -1.99 -2.45
CA GLU A 206 24.23 -0.95 -2.50
C GLU A 206 24.62 0.30 -3.33
N ALA A 207 25.81 0.32 -3.94
CA ALA A 207 26.38 1.46 -4.65
C ALA A 207 25.53 1.95 -5.85
N ILE A 208 24.73 1.08 -6.49
CA ILE A 208 23.94 1.44 -7.67
C ILE A 208 22.50 0.91 -7.62
N SER A 209 21.52 1.79 -7.90
CA SER A 209 20.12 1.37 -8.04
C SER A 209 19.87 0.67 -9.38
N PHE A 210 18.97 -0.32 -9.42
CA PHE A 210 18.60 -1.01 -10.67
C PHE A 210 18.12 -0.04 -11.77
N ASN A 211 17.46 1.08 -11.42
CA ASN A 211 17.05 2.08 -12.41
C ASN A 211 18.25 2.89 -12.97
N SER A 212 19.27 3.14 -12.15
CA SER A 212 20.54 3.75 -12.58
C SER A 212 21.29 2.81 -13.52
N LEU A 213 21.41 1.52 -13.15
CA LEU A 213 21.98 0.46 -13.98
C LEU A 213 21.29 0.39 -15.35
N MET A 214 19.96 0.36 -15.37
CA MET A 214 19.18 0.40 -16.62
C MET A 214 19.50 1.66 -17.46
N GLY A 215 19.72 2.81 -16.84
CA GLY A 215 20.14 4.04 -17.53
C GLY A 215 21.51 3.92 -18.18
N ASN A 216 22.49 3.37 -17.45
CA ASN A 216 23.86 3.17 -17.95
C ASN A 216 23.92 2.17 -19.10
N LEU A 217 23.16 1.07 -18.99
CA LEU A 217 23.07 0.05 -20.04
C LEU A 217 22.39 0.59 -21.31
N VAL A 218 21.30 1.36 -21.18
CA VAL A 218 20.67 2.06 -22.31
C VAL A 218 21.61 3.09 -22.95
N GLY A 219 22.53 3.68 -22.17
CA GLY A 219 23.60 4.55 -22.66
C GLY A 219 24.86 3.83 -23.14
N SER A 220 24.84 2.50 -23.32
CA SER A 220 26.01 1.69 -23.69
C SER A 220 25.92 1.07 -25.08
N ASN A 221 27.07 0.59 -25.59
CA ASN A 221 27.16 -0.16 -26.85
C ASN A 221 26.96 -1.69 -26.71
N ALA A 222 26.52 -2.17 -25.54
CA ALA A 222 26.26 -3.59 -25.31
C ALA A 222 25.04 -4.09 -26.10
N ALA A 223 24.98 -5.39 -26.38
CA ALA A 223 23.84 -6.03 -27.03
C ALA A 223 22.77 -6.51 -26.03
N ALA A 224 23.20 -6.94 -24.84
CA ALA A 224 22.35 -7.30 -23.70
C ALA A 224 23.17 -7.30 -22.39
N ALA A 225 22.50 -7.46 -21.25
CA ALA A 225 23.14 -7.65 -19.96
C ALA A 225 22.64 -8.90 -19.21
N ILE A 226 23.53 -9.56 -18.47
CA ILE A 226 23.14 -10.51 -17.40
C ILE A 226 23.50 -9.86 -16.07
N ILE A 227 22.52 -9.76 -15.18
CA ILE A 227 22.59 -8.92 -13.97
C ILE A 227 22.54 -9.82 -12.74
N ILE A 228 23.59 -9.81 -11.92
CA ILE A 228 23.71 -10.61 -10.70
C ILE A 228 23.20 -9.76 -9.53
N SER A 229 22.15 -10.22 -8.84
CA SER A 229 21.57 -9.51 -7.70
C SER A 229 20.77 -10.41 -6.77
N GLU A 230 20.71 -10.05 -5.49
CA GLU A 230 19.80 -10.59 -4.48
C GLU A 230 18.59 -9.67 -4.21
N ASP A 231 18.49 -8.51 -4.90
CA ASP A 231 17.41 -7.54 -4.64
C ASP A 231 16.04 -8.05 -5.16
N THR A 232 15.26 -8.61 -4.23
CA THR A 232 13.88 -9.04 -4.48
C THR A 232 12.92 -7.90 -4.81
N SER A 233 13.34 -6.62 -4.72
CA SER A 233 12.58 -5.47 -5.23
C SER A 233 12.46 -5.48 -6.75
N ILE A 234 13.51 -5.92 -7.45
CA ILE A 234 13.55 -6.00 -8.92
C ILE A 234 12.43 -6.91 -9.42
N LEU A 235 12.24 -8.06 -8.76
CA LEU A 235 11.20 -9.06 -9.01
C LEU A 235 9.75 -8.58 -8.79
N ARG A 236 9.55 -7.29 -8.50
CA ARG A 236 8.24 -6.62 -8.33
C ARG A 236 8.03 -5.47 -9.34
N SER A 237 9.03 -5.15 -10.15
CA SER A 237 9.00 -4.09 -11.17
C SER A 237 8.56 -4.63 -12.54
N ASN A 238 7.86 -3.81 -13.32
CA ASN A 238 7.60 -4.05 -14.75
C ASN A 238 8.55 -3.27 -15.68
N SER A 239 9.42 -2.41 -15.11
CA SER A 239 10.35 -1.55 -15.84
C SER A 239 11.69 -2.25 -16.06
N PHE A 240 11.90 -2.76 -17.28
CA PHE A 240 13.13 -3.40 -17.71
C PHE A 240 13.48 -2.86 -19.10
N ARG A 241 14.40 -1.88 -19.16
CA ARG A 241 14.51 -0.93 -20.28
C ARG A 241 15.53 -1.31 -21.36
N PHE A 242 16.31 -2.35 -21.09
CA PHE A 242 17.41 -2.84 -21.93
C PHE A 242 17.32 -4.37 -22.06
N PRO A 243 17.72 -5.01 -23.17
CA PRO A 243 17.71 -6.47 -23.26
C PRO A 243 18.58 -7.11 -22.18
N GLY A 244 18.03 -8.04 -21.40
CA GLY A 244 18.78 -8.72 -20.36
C GLY A 244 17.94 -9.54 -19.39
N ALA A 245 18.63 -10.24 -18.49
CA ALA A 245 18.01 -11.06 -17.46
C ALA A 245 18.76 -10.94 -16.12
N VAL A 246 18.05 -11.07 -15.02
CA VAL A 246 18.56 -11.03 -13.64
C VAL A 246 18.71 -12.46 -13.13
N ILE A 247 19.82 -12.76 -12.46
CA ILE A 247 20.12 -14.05 -11.84
C ILE A 247 20.65 -13.85 -10.41
N THR A 248 20.57 -14.88 -9.59
CA THR A 248 21.17 -14.89 -8.26
C THR A 248 22.70 -15.07 -8.33
N PRO A 249 23.46 -14.61 -7.31
CA PRO A 249 24.88 -14.94 -7.15
C PRO A 249 25.17 -16.46 -7.19
N ALA A 250 24.26 -17.30 -6.69
CA ALA A 250 24.42 -18.76 -6.70
C ALA A 250 24.41 -19.33 -8.13
N GLU A 251 23.52 -18.83 -9.00
CA GLU A 251 23.51 -19.18 -10.43
C GLU A 251 24.73 -18.60 -11.16
N ALA A 252 25.16 -17.39 -10.78
CA ALA A 252 26.25 -16.66 -11.42
C ALA A 252 27.62 -17.35 -11.31
N VAL A 253 27.86 -18.23 -10.33
CA VAL A 253 29.12 -18.98 -10.20
C VAL A 253 29.43 -19.75 -11.49
N ASN A 254 28.45 -20.46 -12.05
CA ASN A 254 28.60 -21.23 -13.29
C ASN A 254 28.75 -20.33 -14.54
N LEU A 255 28.19 -19.12 -14.50
CA LEU A 255 28.27 -18.13 -15.57
C LEU A 255 29.67 -17.50 -15.64
N ILE A 256 30.20 -17.05 -14.49
CA ILE A 256 31.51 -16.40 -14.39
C ILE A 256 32.63 -17.40 -14.70
N GLU A 257 32.53 -18.64 -14.19
CA GLU A 257 33.44 -19.73 -14.55
C GLU A 257 33.47 -19.94 -16.08
N TYR A 258 32.29 -20.05 -16.72
CA TYR A 258 32.19 -20.21 -18.17
C TYR A 258 32.77 -19.02 -18.95
N ALA A 259 32.46 -17.79 -18.54
CA ALA A 259 32.89 -16.57 -19.21
C ALA A 259 34.41 -16.30 -19.09
N THR A 260 35.05 -16.79 -18.01
CA THR A 260 36.49 -16.58 -17.76
C THR A 260 37.38 -17.72 -18.25
N THR A 261 36.86 -18.96 -18.33
CA THR A 261 37.64 -20.14 -18.76
C THR A 261 37.51 -20.48 -20.26
N SER A 262 36.46 -20.01 -20.93
CA SER A 262 36.23 -20.32 -22.35
C SER A 262 37.05 -19.40 -23.26
N ALA A 263 37.60 -19.93 -24.36
CA ALA A 263 38.31 -19.13 -25.37
C ALA A 263 37.37 -18.28 -26.27
N SER A 264 36.07 -18.57 -26.27
CA SER A 264 35.04 -17.81 -27.02
C SER A 264 33.66 -18.00 -26.36
N PRO A 265 33.44 -17.45 -25.14
CA PRO A 265 32.16 -17.52 -24.45
C PRO A 265 31.06 -16.81 -25.23
N THR A 266 29.88 -17.43 -25.28
CA THR A 266 28.68 -16.90 -25.94
C THR A 266 27.43 -17.23 -25.13
N ALA A 267 26.36 -16.44 -25.29
CA ALA A 267 25.05 -16.79 -24.76
C ALA A 267 23.90 -16.35 -25.69
N THR A 268 22.78 -17.05 -25.53
CA THR A 268 21.45 -16.72 -26.09
C THR A 268 20.54 -16.36 -24.92
N ILE A 269 19.68 -15.35 -25.08
CA ILE A 269 18.68 -14.97 -24.06
C ILE A 269 17.28 -14.94 -24.70
N SER A 270 16.38 -15.78 -24.19
CA SER A 270 14.95 -15.75 -24.55
C SER A 270 14.20 -14.67 -23.78
N PHE A 271 13.07 -14.21 -24.32
CA PHE A 271 12.21 -13.16 -23.75
C PHE A 271 10.73 -13.48 -23.97
N GLN A 272 9.84 -12.82 -23.22
CA GLN A 272 8.38 -13.04 -23.23
C GLN A 272 7.94 -14.44 -22.75
N GLU A 273 8.80 -15.13 -22.00
CA GLU A 273 8.46 -16.42 -21.39
C GLU A 273 7.72 -16.20 -20.06
N THR A 274 6.71 -17.04 -19.80
CA THR A 274 5.96 -17.03 -18.53
C THR A 274 5.83 -18.45 -18.01
N ILE A 275 6.45 -18.72 -16.87
CA ILE A 275 6.42 -20.02 -16.19
C ILE A 275 5.39 -19.93 -15.06
N ILE A 276 4.65 -21.03 -14.83
CA ILE A 276 3.70 -21.17 -13.72
C ILE A 276 3.99 -22.48 -13.00
N GLY A 277 4.25 -22.43 -11.69
CA GLY A 277 4.59 -23.59 -10.87
C GLY A 277 5.37 -23.24 -9.60
N PRO A 278 5.81 -24.25 -8.83
CA PRO A 278 6.58 -24.04 -7.60
C PRO A 278 8.01 -23.55 -7.84
N GLU A 279 8.52 -23.69 -9.07
CA GLU A 279 9.88 -23.34 -9.49
C GLU A 279 9.86 -22.21 -10.53
N PRO A 280 10.84 -21.28 -10.53
CA PRO A 280 12.00 -21.20 -9.64
C PRO A 280 11.70 -20.45 -8.31
N ARG A 281 10.43 -20.29 -7.92
CA ARG A 281 10.04 -19.48 -6.76
C ARG A 281 8.79 -20.01 -6.05
N VAL A 282 8.97 -20.46 -4.81
CA VAL A 282 7.87 -20.85 -3.92
C VAL A 282 6.94 -19.67 -3.64
N ALA A 283 5.63 -19.94 -3.71
CA ALA A 283 4.56 -18.97 -3.51
C ALA A 283 3.35 -19.58 -2.76
N PRO A 284 2.47 -18.76 -2.16
CA PRO A 284 2.61 -17.33 -1.92
C PRO A 284 3.67 -17.02 -0.84
N ALA A 285 4.31 -15.87 -0.97
CA ALA A 285 5.20 -15.29 0.04
C ALA A 285 4.99 -13.77 0.13
N LEU A 286 5.17 -13.20 1.33
CA LEU A 286 4.89 -11.80 1.64
C LEU A 286 5.81 -10.87 0.84
N SER A 287 5.20 -9.92 0.12
CA SER A 287 5.89 -8.93 -0.70
C SER A 287 6.76 -8.01 0.14
N GLY A 288 7.97 -7.73 -0.34
CA GLY A 288 8.96 -6.93 0.37
C GLY A 288 8.43 -5.56 0.83
N SER A 289 7.63 -4.90 0.00
CA SER A 289 7.07 -3.57 0.30
C SER A 289 5.77 -3.56 1.11
N SER A 290 5.05 -4.68 1.28
CA SER A 290 3.73 -4.67 1.95
C SER A 290 3.86 -4.15 3.39
N SER A 291 3.23 -3.04 3.76
CA SER A 291 3.37 -2.46 5.12
C SER A 291 3.03 -3.47 6.23
N ARG A 292 3.82 -3.48 7.31
CA ARG A 292 3.64 -4.36 8.47
C ARG A 292 3.02 -3.63 9.66
N GLY A 293 2.21 -4.34 10.44
CA GLY A 293 1.75 -3.92 11.75
C GLY A 293 2.84 -3.98 12.85
N PRO A 294 2.48 -3.74 14.12
CA PRO A 294 1.14 -3.34 14.57
C PRO A 294 0.76 -1.99 13.96
N ALA A 295 -0.53 -1.79 13.69
CA ALA A 295 -1.00 -0.51 13.17
C ALA A 295 -0.80 0.58 14.23
N GLN A 296 -0.34 1.76 13.81
CA GLN A 296 -0.13 2.88 14.74
C GLN A 296 -1.45 3.37 15.35
N SER A 297 -2.57 3.17 14.64
CA SER A 297 -3.91 3.64 15.02
C SER A 297 -4.60 2.89 16.16
N TYR A 298 -4.42 1.57 16.28
CA TYR A 298 -5.01 0.78 17.37
C TYR A 298 -4.28 -0.55 17.59
N GLN A 299 -3.32 -0.56 18.52
CA GLN A 299 -2.36 -1.67 18.67
C GLN A 299 -2.95 -2.95 19.30
N GLU A 300 -4.15 -2.89 19.92
CA GLU A 300 -4.77 -4.09 20.51
C GLU A 300 -5.40 -5.03 19.47
N ILE A 301 -5.63 -4.55 18.23
CA ILE A 301 -6.17 -5.35 17.12
C ILE A 301 -5.03 -5.56 16.12
N LEU A 302 -4.70 -6.82 15.88
CA LEU A 302 -3.68 -7.19 14.91
C LEU A 302 -4.12 -6.80 13.48
N LYS A 303 -3.22 -6.15 12.76
CA LYS A 303 -3.34 -5.82 11.34
C LYS A 303 -2.01 -6.15 10.63
N PRO A 304 -2.01 -6.51 9.34
CA PRO A 304 -3.17 -6.62 8.43
C PRO A 304 -4.09 -7.81 8.80
N ASP A 305 -5.30 -7.85 8.24
CA ASP A 305 -6.26 -8.92 8.53
C ASP A 305 -5.94 -10.21 7.73
N ILE A 306 -5.49 -10.05 6.49
CA ILE A 306 -5.34 -11.13 5.50
C ILE A 306 -4.37 -10.73 4.37
N MET A 307 -3.81 -11.71 3.66
CA MET A 307 -2.98 -11.53 2.46
C MET A 307 -3.71 -11.98 1.18
N ALA A 308 -3.43 -11.31 0.07
CA ALA A 308 -3.93 -11.67 -1.25
C ALA A 308 -2.90 -11.36 -2.37
N PRO A 309 -3.07 -11.89 -3.59
CA PRO A 309 -2.15 -11.66 -4.71
C PRO A 309 -1.97 -10.16 -5.02
N GLY A 310 -0.74 -9.67 -4.98
CA GLY A 310 -0.45 -8.24 -5.14
C GLY A 310 0.95 -7.92 -5.69
N VAL A 311 1.60 -8.86 -6.38
CA VAL A 311 2.88 -8.65 -7.07
C VAL A 311 2.71 -9.01 -8.55
N LEU A 312 3.04 -8.07 -9.43
CA LEU A 312 2.93 -8.16 -10.89
C LEU A 312 1.62 -8.82 -11.34
N ILE A 313 0.50 -8.24 -10.91
CA ILE A 313 -0.86 -8.67 -11.26
C ILE A 313 -1.24 -8.08 -12.63
N LEU A 314 -1.73 -8.92 -13.54
CA LEU A 314 -2.18 -8.48 -14.87
C LEU A 314 -3.64 -8.04 -14.81
N ALA A 315 -3.91 -6.77 -15.07
CA ALA A 315 -5.26 -6.24 -15.17
C ALA A 315 -5.33 -5.12 -16.23
N ALA A 316 -6.54 -4.66 -16.55
CA ALA A 316 -6.73 -3.63 -17.58
C ALA A 316 -6.17 -2.29 -17.10
N TYR A 317 -5.67 -1.47 -18.03
CA TYR A 317 -4.96 -0.23 -17.73
C TYR A 317 -5.38 0.91 -18.68
N SER A 318 -4.89 2.12 -18.42
CA SER A 318 -5.18 3.28 -19.27
C SER A 318 -4.27 3.30 -20.50
N PRO A 319 -4.79 3.18 -21.74
CA PRO A 319 -3.96 3.13 -22.95
C PRO A 319 -3.34 4.50 -23.33
N VAL A 320 -3.76 5.58 -22.66
CA VAL A 320 -3.16 6.93 -22.80
C VAL A 320 -2.04 7.19 -21.79
N GLN A 321 -1.83 6.30 -20.81
CA GLN A 321 -0.73 6.43 -19.85
C GLN A 321 0.58 5.92 -20.47
N LEU A 322 1.69 6.60 -20.15
CA LEU A 322 3.03 6.15 -20.53
C LEU A 322 3.44 4.97 -19.65
N GLY A 323 3.55 3.78 -20.25
CA GLY A 323 3.93 2.53 -19.60
C GLY A 323 5.45 2.25 -19.65
N PRO A 324 5.87 0.98 -19.78
CA PRO A 324 7.29 0.61 -19.75
C PRO A 324 8.06 1.20 -20.95
N GLN A 325 9.37 1.30 -20.81
CA GLN A 325 10.26 1.82 -21.86
C GLN A 325 11.09 0.71 -22.53
N ILE A 326 11.42 0.91 -23.81
CA ILE A 326 12.57 0.28 -24.47
C ILE A 326 13.55 1.41 -24.80
N GLY A 327 14.71 1.42 -24.15
CA GLY A 327 15.61 2.57 -24.16
C GLY A 327 14.89 3.83 -23.68
N ASN A 328 14.75 4.81 -24.59
CA ASN A 328 14.02 6.06 -24.35
C ASN A 328 12.60 6.08 -24.96
N ILE A 329 12.15 4.98 -25.58
CA ILE A 329 10.82 4.86 -26.20
C ILE A 329 9.83 4.34 -25.16
N PHE A 330 8.85 5.16 -24.78
CA PHE A 330 7.70 4.72 -23.98
C PHE A 330 6.75 3.86 -24.82
N LEU A 331 6.18 2.83 -24.19
CA LEU A 331 5.12 1.99 -24.74
C LEU A 331 3.81 2.22 -23.98
N SER A 332 2.67 1.90 -24.59
CA SER A 332 1.38 1.79 -23.89
C SER A 332 0.71 0.44 -24.19
N SER A 333 -0.26 0.05 -23.35
CA SER A 333 -0.95 -1.23 -23.40
C SER A 333 -2.31 -1.13 -22.72
N ASP A 334 -3.31 -1.83 -23.25
CA ASP A 334 -4.63 -1.98 -22.60
C ASP A 334 -4.56 -2.77 -21.27
N TYR A 335 -3.43 -3.45 -21.00
CA TYR A 335 -3.19 -4.27 -19.80
C TYR A 335 -1.78 -4.06 -19.24
N SER A 336 -1.67 -3.88 -17.92
CA SER A 336 -0.38 -3.74 -17.20
C SER A 336 -0.17 -4.77 -16.10
N LEU A 337 1.10 -5.08 -15.82
CA LEU A 337 1.55 -5.88 -14.67
C LEU A 337 1.93 -4.94 -13.51
N GLU A 338 1.10 -4.85 -12.48
CA GLU A 338 1.31 -3.91 -11.36
C GLU A 338 1.52 -4.60 -10.01
N SER A 339 2.24 -3.93 -9.11
CA SER A 339 2.64 -4.44 -7.79
C SER A 339 2.26 -3.50 -6.65
N GLY A 340 1.58 -4.02 -5.64
CA GLY A 340 1.31 -3.33 -4.38
C GLY A 340 0.16 -3.97 -3.59
N THR A 341 -0.04 -3.49 -2.36
CA THR A 341 -1.28 -3.79 -1.61
C THR A 341 -2.53 -3.24 -2.31
N SER A 342 -2.36 -2.23 -3.17
CA SER A 342 -3.36 -1.74 -4.12
C SER A 342 -3.94 -2.82 -5.03
N MET A 343 -3.15 -3.84 -5.42
CA MET A 343 -3.62 -4.95 -6.27
C MET A 343 -4.13 -6.13 -5.44
N ALA A 344 -3.72 -6.25 -4.17
CA ALA A 344 -4.23 -7.27 -3.24
C ALA A 344 -5.65 -6.94 -2.73
N THR A 345 -5.91 -5.67 -2.41
CA THR A 345 -7.22 -5.18 -1.93
C THR A 345 -8.41 -5.57 -2.85
N PRO A 346 -8.37 -5.32 -4.17
CA PRO A 346 -9.46 -5.68 -5.07
C PRO A 346 -9.70 -7.19 -5.18
N HIS A 347 -8.69 -8.04 -4.97
CA HIS A 347 -8.93 -9.49 -4.87
C HIS A 347 -9.85 -9.81 -3.69
N ILE A 348 -9.58 -9.26 -2.50
CA ILE A 348 -10.42 -9.44 -1.31
C ILE A 348 -11.81 -8.82 -1.50
N ALA A 349 -11.92 -7.64 -2.13
CA ALA A 349 -13.21 -7.04 -2.46
C ALA A 349 -14.04 -7.92 -3.42
N GLY A 350 -13.39 -8.60 -4.37
CA GLY A 350 -14.03 -9.58 -5.24
C GLY A 350 -14.46 -10.86 -4.51
N VAL A 351 -13.65 -11.39 -3.58
CA VAL A 351 -14.06 -12.52 -2.72
C VAL A 351 -15.26 -12.14 -1.86
N ALA A 352 -15.23 -10.95 -1.24
CA ALA A 352 -16.34 -10.40 -0.47
C ALA A 352 -17.61 -10.21 -1.32
N ALA A 353 -17.48 -9.84 -2.60
CA ALA A 353 -18.60 -9.75 -3.54
C ALA A 353 -19.23 -11.11 -3.86
N LEU A 354 -18.42 -12.16 -4.02
CA LEU A 354 -18.91 -13.53 -4.19
C LEU A 354 -19.61 -14.04 -2.92
N LEU A 355 -19.03 -13.78 -1.75
CA LEU A 355 -19.60 -14.19 -0.47
C LEU A 355 -20.92 -13.49 -0.16
N LYS A 356 -21.03 -12.17 -0.40
CA LYS A 356 -22.29 -11.43 -0.21
C LYS A 356 -23.37 -11.80 -1.25
N ALA A 357 -22.99 -12.45 -2.36
CA ALA A 357 -23.92 -13.02 -3.32
C ALA A 357 -24.34 -14.46 -2.96
N ALA A 358 -23.45 -15.26 -2.37
CA ALA A 358 -23.74 -16.61 -1.89
C ALA A 358 -24.53 -16.63 -0.57
N HIS A 359 -24.23 -15.69 0.33
CA HIS A 359 -24.82 -15.54 1.66
C HIS A 359 -25.28 -14.08 1.88
N PRO A 360 -26.43 -13.67 1.29
CA PRO A 360 -26.90 -12.29 1.36
C PRO A 360 -27.22 -11.82 2.79
N GLU A 361 -27.49 -12.73 3.72
CA GLU A 361 -27.83 -12.44 5.11
C GLU A 361 -26.61 -12.22 6.02
N TRP A 362 -25.40 -12.57 5.57
CA TRP A 362 -24.20 -12.40 6.40
C TRP A 362 -23.86 -10.93 6.63
N SER A 363 -23.49 -10.60 7.87
CA SER A 363 -22.92 -9.31 8.24
C SER A 363 -21.54 -9.12 7.58
N PRO A 364 -21.07 -7.87 7.42
CA PRO A 364 -19.68 -7.62 7.05
C PRO A 364 -18.65 -8.28 7.98
N ALA A 365 -18.98 -8.43 9.27
CA ALA A 365 -18.15 -9.12 10.25
C ALA A 365 -18.08 -10.64 10.01
N ALA A 366 -19.20 -11.28 9.69
CA ALA A 366 -19.23 -12.70 9.34
C ALA A 366 -18.43 -12.97 8.05
N ILE A 367 -18.52 -12.09 7.03
CA ILE A 367 -17.74 -12.24 5.79
C ILE A 367 -16.23 -12.01 6.02
N GLN A 368 -15.85 -11.00 6.81
CA GLN A 368 -14.46 -10.77 7.23
C GLN A 368 -13.92 -11.98 8.02
N SER A 369 -14.67 -12.42 9.04
CA SER A 369 -14.30 -13.58 9.86
C SER A 369 -14.16 -14.84 9.03
N ALA A 370 -15.05 -15.10 8.07
CA ALA A 370 -14.97 -16.28 7.23
C ALA A 370 -13.66 -16.27 6.42
N MET A 371 -13.31 -15.13 5.79
CA MET A 371 -12.06 -15.00 5.02
C MET A 371 -10.83 -15.21 5.91
N MET A 372 -10.83 -14.65 7.12
CA MET A 372 -9.74 -14.78 8.08
C MET A 372 -9.58 -16.20 8.63
N THR A 373 -10.66 -16.84 9.10
CA THR A 373 -10.60 -18.17 9.76
C THR A 373 -10.33 -19.32 8.79
N THR A 374 -10.48 -19.10 7.49
CA THR A 374 -10.21 -20.10 6.44
C THR A 374 -8.96 -19.84 5.61
N ALA A 375 -8.26 -18.72 5.87
CA ALA A 375 -7.01 -18.37 5.20
C ALA A 375 -5.91 -19.44 5.41
N ASN A 376 -5.06 -19.58 4.39
CA ASN A 376 -3.93 -20.50 4.41
C ASN A 376 -2.66 -19.79 4.92
N HIS A 377 -2.05 -20.31 5.97
CA HIS A 377 -0.77 -19.85 6.52
C HIS A 377 0.44 -20.58 5.90
N LEU A 378 0.19 -21.51 4.96
CA LEU A 378 1.20 -22.30 4.27
C LEU A 378 1.36 -21.90 2.80
N ASP A 379 2.57 -22.08 2.28
CA ASP A 379 2.92 -21.95 0.87
C ASP A 379 2.63 -23.25 0.07
N SER A 380 2.92 -23.24 -1.23
CA SER A 380 2.77 -24.38 -2.15
C SER A 380 3.60 -25.63 -1.77
N THR A 381 4.60 -25.51 -0.89
CA THR A 381 5.37 -26.64 -0.35
C THR A 381 4.82 -27.17 0.98
N ASN A 382 3.66 -26.64 1.42
CA ASN A 382 3.07 -26.84 2.74
C ASN A 382 3.96 -26.36 3.90
N GLN A 383 4.88 -25.42 3.65
CA GLN A 383 5.68 -24.78 4.68
C GLN A 383 5.08 -23.43 5.10
N PRO A 384 5.36 -22.91 6.31
CA PRO A 384 4.87 -21.60 6.71
C PRO A 384 5.36 -20.49 5.78
N ILE A 385 4.43 -19.66 5.30
CA ILE A 385 4.64 -18.57 4.34
C ILE A 385 5.86 -17.70 4.71
N LYS A 386 6.69 -17.36 3.72
CA LYS A 386 7.95 -16.62 3.91
C LYS A 386 7.79 -15.11 3.73
N ASP A 387 8.69 -14.34 4.35
CA ASP A 387 8.88 -12.91 4.12
C ASP A 387 10.06 -12.70 3.16
N GLN A 388 9.80 -12.12 1.99
CA GLN A 388 10.79 -11.95 0.92
C GLN A 388 11.62 -10.66 1.01
N ALA A 389 11.41 -9.83 2.05
CA ALA A 389 12.24 -8.65 2.28
C ALA A 389 13.62 -8.95 2.89
N PHE A 390 13.84 -10.20 3.30
CA PHE A 390 15.03 -10.63 4.02
C PHE A 390 15.65 -11.80 3.27
N SER A 391 16.95 -11.73 2.96
CA SER A 391 17.71 -12.79 2.29
C SER A 391 17.71 -14.12 3.06
N SER A 392 17.39 -14.10 4.35
CA SER A 392 17.17 -15.29 5.19
C SER A 392 15.82 -15.98 4.98
N TYR A 393 14.95 -15.44 4.11
CA TYR A 393 13.59 -15.95 3.81
C TYR A 393 12.83 -16.44 5.06
N ARG A 394 12.85 -15.62 6.11
CA ARG A 394 12.24 -15.93 7.41
C ARG A 394 10.74 -16.17 7.28
N VAL A 395 10.15 -16.93 8.23
CA VAL A 395 8.69 -17.08 8.30
C VAL A 395 8.03 -15.72 8.51
N ALA A 396 7.02 -15.41 7.71
CA ALA A 396 6.25 -14.18 7.83
C ALA A 396 5.30 -14.26 9.05
N SER A 397 5.26 -13.20 9.84
CA SER A 397 4.41 -13.14 11.04
C SER A 397 3.01 -12.59 10.75
N PRO A 398 2.03 -12.76 11.65
CA PRO A 398 0.70 -12.15 11.52
C PRO A 398 0.72 -10.62 11.33
N LEU A 399 1.79 -9.93 11.76
CA LEU A 399 1.98 -8.50 11.49
C LEU A 399 2.30 -8.19 10.02
N GLY A 400 2.61 -9.20 9.21
CA GLY A 400 2.82 -9.07 7.76
C GLY A 400 1.75 -9.74 6.90
N ILE A 401 1.27 -10.93 7.29
CA ILE A 401 0.29 -11.72 6.49
C ILE A 401 -1.13 -11.75 7.09
N GLY A 402 -1.32 -11.19 8.29
CA GLY A 402 -2.56 -11.33 9.04
C GLY A 402 -2.87 -12.80 9.33
N SER A 403 -4.04 -13.23 8.87
CA SER A 403 -4.49 -14.62 9.00
C SER A 403 -3.85 -15.59 7.98
N GLY A 404 -3.13 -15.07 6.98
CA GLY A 404 -2.56 -15.83 5.85
C GLY A 404 -3.17 -15.44 4.50
N GLN A 405 -2.86 -16.22 3.46
CA GLN A 405 -3.40 -16.05 2.11
C GLN A 405 -4.88 -16.45 2.05
N VAL A 406 -5.72 -15.65 1.41
CA VAL A 406 -7.13 -15.99 1.17
C VAL A 406 -7.32 -17.28 0.35
N ASP A 407 -8.23 -18.17 0.77
CA ASP A 407 -8.70 -19.34 0.00
C ASP A 407 -10.19 -19.18 -0.35
N PRO A 408 -10.53 -18.63 -1.53
CA PRO A 408 -11.92 -18.34 -1.93
C PRO A 408 -12.88 -19.54 -1.91
N ASN A 409 -12.38 -20.77 -2.00
CA ASN A 409 -13.22 -21.97 -1.99
C ASN A 409 -13.59 -22.36 -0.56
N ARG A 410 -12.66 -22.24 0.38
CA ARG A 410 -12.91 -22.55 1.80
C ARG A 410 -13.79 -21.50 2.47
N VAL A 411 -13.74 -20.24 2.04
CA VAL A 411 -14.58 -19.19 2.66
C VAL A 411 -16.09 -19.42 2.49
N LEU A 412 -16.51 -20.19 1.48
CA LEU A 412 -17.93 -20.47 1.21
C LEU A 412 -18.62 -21.26 2.35
N ASP A 413 -17.85 -22.04 3.12
CA ASP A 413 -18.33 -22.82 4.27
C ASP A 413 -17.26 -22.88 5.38
N PRO A 414 -17.14 -21.81 6.20
CA PRO A 414 -16.13 -21.72 7.25
C PRO A 414 -16.50 -22.52 8.52
N GLY A 415 -17.71 -23.11 8.57
CA GLY A 415 -18.31 -23.69 9.78
C GLY A 415 -18.71 -22.66 10.84
N LEU A 416 -17.73 -21.90 11.35
CA LEU A 416 -17.85 -20.92 12.43
C LEU A 416 -17.39 -19.53 11.98
N VAL A 417 -18.04 -18.49 12.52
CA VAL A 417 -17.56 -17.10 12.43
C VAL A 417 -17.64 -16.37 13.77
N TYR A 418 -16.78 -15.36 13.90
CA TYR A 418 -16.88 -14.31 14.90
C TYR A 418 -17.74 -13.19 14.29
N ASP A 419 -18.98 -13.05 14.78
CA ASP A 419 -19.98 -12.12 14.23
C ASP A 419 -20.13 -10.91 15.15
N ALA A 420 -20.11 -9.70 14.59
CA ALA A 420 -20.12 -8.44 15.33
C ALA A 420 -21.13 -7.45 14.74
N THR A 421 -21.84 -6.75 15.63
CA THR A 421 -22.88 -5.77 15.29
C THR A 421 -22.33 -4.34 15.24
N PRO A 422 -23.09 -3.36 14.70
CA PRO A 422 -22.73 -1.94 14.82
C PRO A 422 -22.58 -1.48 16.28
N LEU A 423 -23.33 -2.07 17.21
CA LEU A 423 -23.22 -1.79 18.65
C LEU A 423 -21.90 -2.32 19.24
N ASP A 424 -21.39 -3.47 18.79
CA ASP A 424 -20.08 -3.97 19.22
C ASP A 424 -18.94 -3.04 18.75
N LEU A 425 -19.07 -2.47 17.55
CA LEU A 425 -18.13 -1.47 17.02
C LEU A 425 -18.24 -0.13 17.75
N ALA A 426 -19.45 0.32 18.08
CA ALA A 426 -19.67 1.51 18.91
C ALA A 426 -19.10 1.33 20.33
N ASN A 427 -19.26 0.14 20.93
CA ASN A 427 -18.67 -0.22 22.22
C ASN A 427 -17.13 -0.20 22.16
N LEU A 428 -16.52 -0.68 21.06
CA LEU A 428 -15.08 -0.59 20.84
C LEU A 428 -14.62 0.87 20.81
N VAL A 429 -15.27 1.74 20.03
CA VAL A 429 -14.96 3.19 19.99
C VAL A 429 -15.16 3.85 21.37
N CYS A 430 -16.20 3.49 22.11
CA CYS A 430 -16.43 3.98 23.48
C CYS A 430 -15.44 3.43 24.53
N SER A 431 -14.71 2.37 24.24
CA SER A 431 -13.63 1.87 25.09
C SER A 431 -12.29 2.57 24.84
N MET A 432 -12.14 3.26 23.70
CA MET A 432 -11.04 4.20 23.47
C MET A 432 -11.21 5.43 24.38
N ASN A 433 -10.11 5.98 24.90
CA ASN A 433 -10.11 7.02 25.95
C ASN A 433 -10.42 8.46 25.43
N TYR A 434 -11.32 8.58 24.47
CA TYR A 434 -11.77 9.84 23.88
C TYR A 434 -12.73 10.64 24.80
N THR A 435 -12.85 11.96 24.62
CA THR A 435 -13.79 12.83 25.40
C THR A 435 -15.26 12.57 25.05
N ARG A 436 -16.21 13.27 25.69
CA ARG A 436 -17.63 13.15 25.33
C ARG A 436 -17.95 13.75 23.96
N GLU A 437 -17.36 14.89 23.59
CA GLU A 437 -17.56 15.46 22.25
C GLU A 437 -17.07 14.49 21.17
N GLN A 438 -15.95 13.81 21.41
CA GLN A 438 -15.36 12.84 20.49
C GLN A 438 -16.16 11.52 20.34
N ARG A 439 -17.20 11.28 21.16
CA ARG A 439 -18.01 10.05 21.14
C ARG A 439 -19.41 10.23 20.52
N ALA A 440 -19.77 11.45 20.11
CA ALA A 440 -21.17 11.84 19.93
C ALA A 440 -21.91 11.17 18.75
N ASP A 441 -21.20 10.54 17.80
CA ASP A 441 -21.76 10.07 16.53
C ASP A 441 -22.15 8.57 16.50
N ALA A 442 -22.01 7.86 17.62
CA ALA A 442 -22.07 6.39 17.68
C ALA A 442 -23.41 5.81 18.18
N HIS A 443 -24.56 6.25 17.65
CA HIS A 443 -25.89 5.76 18.06
C HIS A 443 -26.82 5.35 16.89
N GLN A 444 -27.01 4.04 16.72
CA GLN A 444 -28.17 3.46 16.02
C GLN A 444 -28.70 2.22 16.76
N ASN A 445 -30.04 2.11 16.85
CA ASN A 445 -30.71 0.92 17.36
C ASN A 445 -30.84 -0.13 16.25
N VAL A 446 -30.59 -1.40 16.56
CA VAL A 446 -30.82 -2.53 15.66
C VAL A 446 -31.77 -3.51 16.32
N GLN A 447 -32.91 -3.75 15.68
CA GLN A 447 -33.89 -4.77 16.06
C GLN A 447 -33.57 -6.06 15.29
N ALA A 448 -33.66 -7.21 15.94
CA ALA A 448 -33.18 -8.49 15.39
C ALA A 448 -34.32 -9.52 15.33
N ASP A 449 -34.76 -9.83 14.11
CA ASP A 449 -35.71 -10.92 13.85
C ASP A 449 -35.06 -12.29 14.06
N ARG A 450 -35.92 -13.30 14.29
CA ARG A 450 -35.56 -14.69 14.56
C ARG A 450 -36.51 -15.65 13.85
N ASP A 451 -36.05 -16.26 12.78
CA ASP A 451 -36.66 -17.49 12.26
C ASP A 451 -36.13 -18.72 13.01
N GLU A 452 -36.98 -19.72 13.21
CA GLU A 452 -36.65 -20.95 13.93
C GLU A 452 -36.65 -22.18 13.01
N TYR A 453 -35.51 -22.86 12.94
CA TYR A 453 -35.37 -24.18 12.28
C TYR A 453 -34.52 -25.14 13.11
N ARG A 454 -34.84 -26.43 12.95
CA ARG A 454 -34.10 -27.64 13.35
C ARG A 454 -33.46 -28.27 12.08
N GLU A 455 -32.46 -29.15 12.12
CA GLU A 455 -31.68 -29.72 13.22
C GLU A 455 -30.30 -30.17 12.69
N ARG A 456 -29.20 -29.86 13.39
CA ARG A 456 -28.01 -30.75 13.48
C ARG A 456 -27.06 -30.20 14.55
N ALA A 457 -26.56 -31.08 15.43
CA ALA A 457 -25.57 -30.70 16.42
C ALA A 457 -24.13 -30.86 15.88
N ALA A 458 -23.34 -29.78 15.94
CA ALA A 458 -21.93 -29.75 15.58
C ALA A 458 -21.07 -29.60 16.84
N THR A 459 -19.93 -30.28 16.92
CA THR A 459 -19.04 -30.20 18.09
C THR A 459 -17.61 -29.93 17.67
N TYR A 460 -17.04 -28.85 18.19
CA TYR A 460 -15.68 -28.41 17.91
C TYR A 460 -14.78 -28.62 19.13
N ARG A 461 -13.59 -29.20 18.93
CA ARG A 461 -12.50 -29.22 19.92
C ARG A 461 -11.46 -28.16 19.55
N MET A 462 -10.80 -27.57 20.54
CA MET A 462 -9.66 -26.69 20.27
C MET A 462 -8.38 -27.49 19.94
N LYS A 463 -7.55 -26.93 19.06
CA LYS A 463 -6.10 -27.16 18.94
C LYS A 463 -5.40 -25.84 19.24
N LEU A 464 -4.34 -25.86 20.05
CA LEU A 464 -3.61 -24.67 20.49
C LEU A 464 -2.11 -24.85 20.24
N GLU A 465 -1.53 -23.90 19.52
CA GLU A 465 -0.08 -23.74 19.36
C GLU A 465 0.31 -22.48 20.12
N LYS A 466 0.89 -22.64 21.31
CA LYS A 466 1.26 -21.50 22.16
C LYS A 466 2.41 -20.69 21.55
N PRO A 467 2.43 -19.35 21.69
CA PRO A 467 3.65 -18.59 21.45
C PRO A 467 4.78 -19.03 22.39
N GLU A 468 6.01 -18.87 21.92
CA GLU A 468 7.21 -19.08 22.74
C GLU A 468 7.18 -18.18 23.99
N ASN A 469 7.68 -18.69 25.12
CA ASN A 469 7.70 -18.00 26.43
C ASN A 469 6.34 -17.43 26.90
N ALA A 470 5.23 -17.89 26.31
CA ALA A 470 3.87 -17.60 26.74
C ALA A 470 3.20 -18.83 27.36
N THR A 471 2.28 -18.56 28.28
CA THR A 471 1.27 -19.51 28.75
C THR A 471 -0.09 -19.04 28.25
N VAL A 472 -0.81 -19.93 27.57
CA VAL A 472 -2.14 -19.66 27.00
C VAL A 472 -3.11 -20.70 27.54
N THR A 473 -4.26 -20.25 28.01
CA THR A 473 -5.34 -21.12 28.49
C THR A 473 -6.66 -20.70 27.84
N VAL A 474 -7.50 -21.69 27.52
CA VAL A 474 -8.78 -21.51 26.82
C VAL A 474 -9.85 -22.34 27.55
N THR A 475 -11.02 -21.75 27.76
CA THR A 475 -12.12 -22.41 28.50
C THR A 475 -13.47 -21.96 27.93
N PRO A 476 -14.40 -22.89 27.60
CA PRO A 476 -14.22 -24.35 27.58
C PRO A 476 -13.31 -24.79 26.42
N GLN A 477 -12.77 -26.02 26.50
CA GLN A 477 -11.93 -26.61 25.43
C GLN A 477 -12.73 -27.31 24.33
N THR A 478 -14.06 -27.27 24.40
CA THR A 478 -14.96 -27.88 23.43
C THR A 478 -16.25 -27.07 23.38
N LEU A 479 -16.70 -26.73 22.18
CA LEU A 479 -17.96 -26.02 21.92
C LEU A 479 -18.94 -27.00 21.26
N VAL A 480 -20.20 -26.98 21.71
CA VAL A 480 -21.29 -27.80 21.17
C VAL A 480 -22.40 -26.87 20.73
N PHE A 481 -22.65 -26.83 19.43
CA PHE A 481 -23.78 -26.12 18.84
C PHE A 481 -24.88 -27.15 18.53
N ARG A 482 -26.15 -26.83 18.74
CA ARG A 482 -27.30 -27.72 18.50
C ARG A 482 -28.13 -27.32 17.27
N LYS A 483 -28.10 -26.04 16.86
CA LYS A 483 -28.75 -25.52 15.66
C LYS A 483 -27.92 -24.47 14.90
N LYS A 484 -28.26 -24.22 13.63
CA LYS A 484 -27.68 -23.13 12.82
C LYS A 484 -27.93 -21.79 13.51
N TYR A 485 -26.97 -20.88 13.41
CA TYR A 485 -26.92 -19.57 14.05
C TYR A 485 -26.96 -19.58 15.59
N GLU A 486 -26.83 -20.75 16.25
CA GLU A 486 -26.55 -20.81 17.68
C GLU A 486 -25.22 -20.11 17.98
N LYS A 487 -25.20 -19.40 19.11
CA LYS A 487 -24.05 -18.63 19.58
C LYS A 487 -23.43 -19.28 20.83
N GLN A 488 -22.11 -19.42 20.84
CA GLN A 488 -21.34 -20.00 21.94
C GLN A 488 -20.15 -19.10 22.27
N SER A 489 -19.67 -19.16 23.52
CA SER A 489 -18.60 -18.30 24.02
C SER A 489 -17.50 -19.12 24.70
N TYR A 490 -16.28 -18.59 24.66
CA TYR A 490 -15.11 -19.07 25.39
C TYR A 490 -14.30 -17.88 25.88
N THR A 491 -13.38 -18.10 26.81
CA THR A 491 -12.40 -17.10 27.24
C THR A 491 -11.00 -17.60 26.86
N LEU A 492 -10.19 -16.74 26.25
CA LEU A 492 -8.75 -16.95 26.10
C LEU A 492 -8.00 -16.06 27.11
N ARG A 493 -7.08 -16.66 27.87
CA ARG A 493 -6.18 -15.96 28.77
C ARG A 493 -4.74 -16.23 28.39
N MET A 494 -3.97 -15.17 28.17
CA MET A 494 -2.53 -15.24 27.87
C MET A 494 -1.72 -14.50 28.93
N ARG A 495 -0.62 -15.12 29.36
CA ARG A 495 0.44 -14.49 30.16
C ARG A 495 1.79 -14.77 29.49
N TYR A 496 2.56 -13.73 29.24
CA TYR A 496 3.89 -13.80 28.62
C TYR A 496 4.85 -12.86 29.36
N ARG A 497 6.15 -12.98 29.06
CA ARG A 497 7.16 -11.95 29.38
C ARG A 497 7.62 -11.35 28.05
N GLY A 498 7.65 -10.03 27.97
CA GLY A 498 8.32 -9.32 26.88
C GLY A 498 9.82 -9.26 27.15
N ASP A 499 10.62 -9.49 26.12
CA ASP A 499 12.07 -9.36 26.12
C ASP A 499 12.47 -8.16 25.24
N ILE A 500 13.72 -7.69 25.36
CA ILE A 500 14.17 -6.40 24.80
C ILE A 500 14.25 -6.42 23.26
N ASP A 501 14.50 -7.57 22.64
CA ASP A 501 14.90 -7.70 21.23
C ASP A 501 13.80 -7.45 20.18
N SER A 502 12.64 -6.91 20.57
CA SER A 502 11.50 -6.53 19.70
C SER A 502 10.88 -7.67 18.84
N THR A 503 11.23 -8.93 19.09
CA THR A 503 10.83 -10.07 18.26
C THR A 503 9.35 -10.45 18.45
N SER A 504 8.57 -10.42 17.36
CA SER A 504 7.16 -10.79 17.38
C SER A 504 6.99 -12.32 17.51
N ARG A 505 6.57 -12.79 18.69
CA ARG A 505 6.26 -14.21 18.94
C ARG A 505 4.83 -14.54 18.54
N GLN A 506 4.63 -15.68 17.87
CA GLN A 506 3.35 -16.08 17.25
C GLN A 506 2.86 -17.46 17.70
N GLY A 507 1.55 -17.70 17.59
CA GLY A 507 0.87 -18.96 17.93
C GLY A 507 -0.54 -18.98 17.35
N SER A 508 -1.25 -20.12 17.46
CA SER A 508 -2.56 -20.33 16.83
C SER A 508 -3.60 -20.95 17.78
N LEU A 509 -4.88 -20.64 17.55
CA LEU A 509 -6.03 -21.34 18.12
C LEU A 509 -6.93 -21.78 16.97
N THR A 510 -7.10 -23.09 16.78
CA THR A 510 -7.95 -23.67 15.74
C THR A 510 -9.12 -24.43 16.38
N TRP A 511 -10.34 -24.21 15.89
CA TRP A 511 -11.52 -25.02 16.26
C TRP A 511 -11.73 -26.13 15.22
N ILE A 512 -11.52 -27.39 15.62
CA ILE A 512 -11.61 -28.56 14.75
C ILE A 512 -12.93 -29.30 15.03
N GLU A 513 -13.75 -29.47 14.00
CA GLU A 513 -15.05 -30.13 14.07
C GLU A 513 -14.87 -31.66 14.17
N LYS A 514 -15.58 -32.32 15.10
CA LYS A 514 -15.41 -33.75 15.38
C LYS A 514 -15.79 -34.68 14.22
N SER A 515 -16.60 -34.25 13.25
CA SER A 515 -17.02 -35.14 12.13
C SER A 515 -15.98 -35.24 11.02
N GLY A 516 -15.02 -34.31 10.97
CA GLY A 516 -13.94 -34.30 9.98
C GLY A 516 -14.36 -33.99 8.54
N LYS A 517 -15.64 -33.72 8.26
CA LYS A 517 -16.13 -33.48 6.89
C LYS A 517 -16.09 -32.01 6.49
N TYR A 518 -15.04 -31.63 5.76
CA TYR A 518 -15.08 -30.49 4.85
C TYR A 518 -14.85 -30.99 3.42
N VAL A 519 -15.86 -30.86 2.56
CA VAL A 519 -15.80 -31.23 1.13
C VAL A 519 -16.45 -30.10 0.35
N ALA A 520 -15.66 -29.25 -0.31
CA ALA A 520 -16.20 -28.11 -1.06
C ALA A 520 -17.00 -28.58 -2.30
N SER A 521 -18.28 -28.23 -2.36
CA SER A 521 -19.12 -28.44 -3.55
C SER A 521 -19.23 -27.13 -4.33
N GLY A 522 -18.42 -26.97 -5.38
CA GLY A 522 -18.45 -25.76 -6.21
C GLY A 522 -19.71 -25.66 -7.06
N GLN A 523 -20.75 -24.96 -6.57
CA GLN A 523 -21.90 -24.62 -7.40
C GLN A 523 -21.50 -23.64 -8.51
N ARG A 524 -21.46 -24.15 -9.76
CA ARG A 524 -21.25 -23.31 -10.96
C ARG A 524 -22.52 -22.53 -11.31
N ALA A 525 -22.81 -21.47 -10.55
CA ALA A 525 -23.88 -20.53 -10.84
C ALA A 525 -23.61 -19.77 -12.16
N ARG A 526 -24.03 -20.35 -13.30
CA ARG A 526 -23.88 -19.78 -14.65
C ARG A 526 -24.87 -18.62 -14.92
N ALA A 527 -25.06 -17.75 -13.93
CA ALA A 527 -26.01 -16.65 -13.98
C ALA A 527 -25.64 -15.64 -15.09
N LEU A 528 -26.59 -15.35 -15.98
CA LEU A 528 -26.52 -14.18 -16.85
C LEU A 528 -26.52 -12.90 -16.00
N MET A 529 -25.93 -11.82 -16.50
CA MET A 529 -25.99 -10.53 -15.81
C MET A 529 -27.43 -10.01 -15.86
N SER A 530 -28.09 -10.03 -14.70
CA SER A 530 -29.47 -9.63 -14.45
C SER A 530 -29.77 -8.16 -14.79
N ALA A 531 -31.01 -7.71 -14.53
CA ALA A 531 -31.30 -6.29 -14.42
C ALA A 531 -30.37 -5.58 -13.41
N ILE A 532 -30.26 -4.25 -13.50
CA ILE A 532 -29.69 -3.46 -12.40
C ILE A 532 -30.65 -3.56 -11.21
N PRO A 533 -30.20 -3.77 -9.96
CA PRO A 533 -31.11 -3.91 -8.82
C PRO A 533 -31.96 -2.66 -8.62
N ALA A 534 -33.28 -2.78 -8.43
CA ALA A 534 -34.17 -1.64 -8.22
C ALA A 534 -33.85 -0.79 -6.96
N ARG A 535 -33.03 -1.33 -6.05
CA ARG A 535 -32.50 -0.64 -4.86
C ARG A 535 -31.22 0.19 -5.12
N TRP A 536 -30.73 0.23 -6.36
CA TRP A 536 -29.57 1.02 -6.78
C TRP A 536 -30.02 2.46 -7.08
N LYS A 537 -29.31 3.45 -6.53
CA LYS A 537 -29.65 4.88 -6.72
C LYS A 537 -28.57 5.69 -7.45
N GLY A 538 -27.40 5.08 -7.69
CA GLY A 538 -26.28 5.77 -8.33
C GLY A 538 -26.49 6.03 -9.82
N VAL A 539 -25.87 7.11 -10.28
CA VAL A 539 -25.92 7.60 -11.66
C VAL A 539 -24.54 7.52 -12.31
N CYS A 540 -24.50 7.81 -13.61
CA CYS A 540 -23.26 7.97 -14.36
C CYS A 540 -23.17 9.40 -14.88
N ASP A 541 -22.35 10.19 -14.19
CA ASP A 541 -22.16 11.60 -14.48
C ASP A 541 -21.30 11.76 -15.72
N GLY A 542 -21.77 12.58 -16.67
CA GLY A 542 -21.02 12.92 -17.87
C GLY A 542 -20.00 14.03 -17.58
N GLY A 543 -18.87 14.01 -18.28
CA GLY A 543 -17.84 15.06 -18.19
C GLY A 543 -16.77 14.89 -19.27
N VAL A 544 -15.65 15.62 -19.15
CA VAL A 544 -14.58 15.59 -20.17
C VAL A 544 -14.08 14.16 -20.37
N GLY A 545 -14.13 13.68 -21.61
CA GLY A 545 -13.76 12.31 -22.01
C GLY A 545 -14.72 11.20 -21.57
N PHE A 546 -15.67 11.43 -20.65
CA PHE A 546 -16.60 10.42 -20.15
C PHE A 546 -18.05 10.77 -20.50
N ASN A 547 -18.58 10.12 -21.53
CA ASN A 547 -20.02 10.18 -21.82
C ASN A 547 -20.76 9.19 -20.91
N SER A 548 -21.90 9.59 -20.34
CA SER A 548 -22.70 8.73 -19.45
C SER A 548 -23.14 7.41 -20.10
N SER A 549 -23.28 7.37 -21.43
CA SER A 549 -23.55 6.15 -22.21
C SER A 549 -22.39 5.12 -22.24
N LEU A 550 -21.21 5.46 -21.70
CA LEU A 550 -20.14 4.48 -21.44
C LEU A 550 -20.52 3.53 -20.29
N CYS A 551 -21.38 3.99 -19.37
CA CYS A 551 -22.03 3.09 -18.42
C CYS A 551 -23.00 2.14 -19.12
N ASN A 552 -23.11 0.94 -18.56
CA ASN A 552 -23.77 -0.18 -19.18
C ASN A 552 -24.16 -1.21 -18.10
N LYS A 553 -24.51 -2.45 -18.46
CA LYS A 553 -24.86 -3.46 -17.45
C LYS A 553 -23.70 -3.86 -16.53
N LYS A 554 -22.45 -3.49 -16.84
CA LYS A 554 -21.26 -3.77 -16.03
C LYS A 554 -20.86 -2.61 -15.12
N ILE A 555 -20.66 -1.42 -15.68
CA ILE A 555 -20.41 -0.18 -14.93
C ILE A 555 -21.76 0.52 -14.79
N ILE A 556 -22.34 0.48 -13.58
CA ILE A 556 -23.71 0.95 -13.30
C ILE A 556 -23.76 2.31 -12.59
N GLY A 557 -22.60 2.82 -12.19
CA GLY A 557 -22.40 4.13 -11.60
C GLY A 557 -21.00 4.64 -11.94
N ALA A 558 -20.87 5.95 -12.14
CA ALA A 558 -19.61 6.59 -12.44
C ALA A 558 -19.70 8.07 -12.03
N ARG A 559 -18.95 8.47 -11.00
CA ARG A 559 -18.93 9.83 -10.48
C ARG A 559 -17.50 10.32 -10.22
N TYR A 560 -17.35 11.63 -10.08
CA TYR A 560 -16.09 12.30 -9.80
C TYR A 560 -16.28 13.33 -8.68
N PHE A 561 -15.32 13.38 -7.76
CA PHE A 561 -15.28 14.24 -6.60
C PHE A 561 -13.94 14.97 -6.61
N ASN A 562 -13.98 16.28 -6.80
CA ASN A 562 -12.84 17.17 -6.70
C ASN A 562 -13.37 18.53 -6.28
N GLN A 563 -13.23 18.87 -5.00
CA GLN A 563 -13.54 20.20 -4.49
C GLN A 563 -12.43 21.19 -4.83
N GLU A 564 -12.28 21.50 -6.12
CA GLU A 564 -11.63 22.73 -6.56
C GLU A 564 -12.44 23.93 -6.05
N ASN A 565 -11.75 24.88 -5.42
CA ASN A 565 -12.38 26.03 -4.78
C ASN A 565 -13.03 26.95 -5.85
N PRO A 566 -14.34 27.28 -5.79
CA PRO A 566 -15.02 28.00 -6.86
C PRO A 566 -14.52 29.43 -7.16
N ASP A 567 -13.70 30.01 -6.28
CA ASP A 567 -13.39 31.45 -6.29
C ASP A 567 -12.06 31.84 -6.97
N GLU A 568 -11.20 30.90 -7.38
CA GLU A 568 -9.91 31.24 -8.02
C GLU A 568 -10.02 31.44 -9.55
N VAL A 569 -10.45 32.65 -9.94
CA VAL A 569 -10.21 33.19 -11.29
C VAL A 569 -8.81 33.80 -11.35
N PHE A 570 -7.96 33.29 -12.25
CA PHE A 570 -6.62 33.84 -12.52
C PHE A 570 -6.67 35.31 -12.94
N ILE A 571 -5.88 36.16 -12.27
CA ILE A 571 -5.56 37.55 -12.67
C ILE A 571 -4.05 37.80 -12.43
N ASP A 572 -3.46 38.68 -13.25
CA ASP A 572 -2.01 38.88 -13.39
C ASP A 572 -1.22 39.34 -12.15
N SER A 573 0.09 39.08 -12.18
CA SER A 573 1.05 39.21 -11.08
C SER A 573 1.60 40.62 -10.82
N ALA A 574 2.13 40.83 -9.61
CA ALA A 574 3.21 41.78 -9.32
C ALA A 574 4.38 41.09 -8.57
N ARG A 575 5.62 41.48 -8.89
CA ARG A 575 6.92 41.02 -8.34
C ARG A 575 7.84 42.26 -8.16
N ASP A 576 8.97 42.22 -7.44
CA ASP A 576 9.70 41.04 -6.92
C ASP A 576 9.80 40.98 -5.36
N ASP A 577 10.84 41.34 -4.59
CA ASP A 577 12.18 41.91 -4.87
C ASP A 577 13.18 41.53 -3.75
N ASP A 578 12.85 41.90 -2.51
CA ASP A 578 13.84 42.18 -1.44
C ASP A 578 14.27 40.96 -0.59
N GLY A 579 13.97 39.74 -1.04
CA GLY A 579 14.48 38.47 -0.49
C GLY A 579 14.06 38.05 0.92
N HIS A 580 13.47 38.94 1.74
CA HIS A 580 12.87 38.63 3.04
C HIS A 580 11.44 39.20 3.14
N GLY A 581 10.49 38.41 3.66
CA GLY A 581 9.07 38.67 3.49
C GLY A 581 8.46 39.79 4.35
N THR A 582 7.51 40.52 3.76
CA THR A 582 6.49 41.35 4.41
C THR A 582 5.12 41.01 3.80
N HIS A 583 3.99 41.08 4.49
CA HIS A 583 3.71 41.59 5.83
C HIS A 583 3.44 40.49 6.87
N VAL A 584 3.80 40.77 8.14
CA VAL A 584 3.29 40.04 9.31
C VAL A 584 2.52 41.03 10.18
N ALA A 585 1.28 40.69 10.55
CA ALA A 585 0.40 41.52 11.37
C ALA A 585 0.07 40.83 12.71
N SER A 586 1.08 40.70 13.57
CA SER A 586 0.90 40.47 15.02
C SER A 586 1.07 41.81 15.76
N THR A 587 0.66 42.01 17.01
CA THR A 587 -0.01 41.14 18.01
C THR A 587 -0.79 42.04 18.97
N LYS A 588 -1.70 41.46 19.78
CA LYS A 588 -1.85 41.90 21.19
C LYS A 588 -2.02 40.66 22.06
N GLY A 589 -1.02 40.36 22.88
CA GLY A 589 -0.87 39.06 23.52
C GLY A 589 -1.44 38.96 24.93
N ALA A 590 -1.85 37.75 25.30
CA ALA A 590 -1.88 37.23 26.66
C ALA A 590 -1.82 35.69 26.60
N ALA A 591 -1.06 35.06 27.50
CA ALA A 591 -0.86 33.60 27.63
C ALA A 591 -0.28 32.81 26.42
N THR A 592 -0.39 33.29 25.18
CA THR A 592 0.02 32.55 23.97
C THR A 592 0.85 33.40 23.00
N ALA A 593 2.14 33.06 22.88
CA ALA A 593 2.99 33.31 21.70
C ALA A 593 3.74 32.02 21.32
N VAL A 594 3.87 31.72 20.02
CA VAL A 594 4.50 30.49 19.49
C VAL A 594 6.00 30.69 19.26
N TRP A 595 6.82 29.73 19.68
CA TRP A 595 8.27 29.75 19.49
C TRP A 595 8.72 28.72 18.42
N VAL A 596 9.54 29.13 17.45
CA VAL A 596 9.82 28.37 16.21
C VAL A 596 11.30 28.00 16.07
N SER A 597 11.61 26.77 15.61
CA SER A 597 12.97 26.29 15.27
C SER A 597 13.19 26.01 13.77
N ILE A 598 14.44 25.75 13.36
CA ILE A 598 14.90 25.72 11.94
C ILE A 598 15.14 24.28 11.44
N ARG A 599 14.75 24.02 10.19
CA ARG A 599 14.96 22.75 9.46
C ARG A 599 15.78 22.93 8.18
N ARG A 600 16.64 21.95 7.87
CA ARG A 600 17.26 21.77 6.54
C ARG A 600 16.25 21.58 5.39
N GLY A 601 16.50 22.25 4.28
CA GLY A 601 16.00 21.87 2.94
C GLY A 601 17.05 21.05 2.18
N VAL A 602 16.61 20.07 1.39
CA VAL A 602 17.51 19.10 0.71
C VAL A 602 17.16 19.00 -0.77
N GLY A 603 18.04 19.53 -1.62
CA GLY A 603 18.04 19.26 -3.07
C GLY A 603 18.50 17.84 -3.39
N ARG A 604 18.61 17.48 -4.68
CA ARG A 604 19.02 16.13 -5.11
C ARG A 604 20.27 15.62 -4.39
N GLY A 605 20.12 14.54 -3.60
CA GLY A 605 21.21 13.60 -3.33
C GLY A 605 21.91 13.71 -1.97
N THR A 606 21.19 13.49 -0.86
CA THR A 606 21.70 12.63 0.25
C THR A 606 20.56 12.23 1.18
N ARG A 607 20.61 11.00 1.74
CA ARG A 607 19.59 10.46 2.66
C ARG A 607 19.78 10.97 4.10
N ALA A 608 19.83 12.29 4.29
CA ALA A 608 19.83 12.87 5.64
C ALA A 608 18.40 13.03 6.15
N ALA A 609 18.17 12.60 7.39
CA ALA A 609 17.11 13.11 8.25
C ALA A 609 17.10 14.66 8.22
N PRO A 610 15.94 15.31 8.38
CA PRO A 610 15.90 16.61 9.04
C PRO A 610 16.36 16.52 10.49
N LEU A 611 17.68 16.57 10.62
CA LEU A 611 18.33 17.17 11.74
C LEU A 611 17.68 18.54 11.98
N LEU A 612 17.30 18.81 13.23
CA LEU A 612 17.16 20.18 13.73
C LEU A 612 18.47 20.89 13.40
N SER A 613 18.41 22.03 12.70
CA SER A 613 19.64 22.73 12.33
C SER A 613 20.47 22.98 13.59
N ASP A 614 21.76 22.69 13.51
CA ASP A 614 22.69 22.64 14.64
C ASP A 614 22.78 23.97 15.40
N PHE A 615 22.50 25.07 14.71
CA PHE A 615 22.35 26.43 15.22
C PHE A 615 20.95 26.79 15.81
N SER A 616 20.08 25.81 16.10
CA SER A 616 18.70 26.04 16.59
C SER A 616 18.45 25.64 18.06
N SER A 617 17.71 26.49 18.78
CA SER A 617 17.51 26.48 20.24
C SER A 617 16.52 25.41 20.77
N ARG A 618 16.69 25.00 22.05
CA ARG A 618 16.07 23.80 22.66
C ARG A 618 15.68 24.03 24.14
N ALA A 619 14.93 23.11 24.75
CA ALA A 619 14.52 23.13 26.17
C ALA A 619 14.45 21.67 26.73
N PRO A 620 14.03 21.39 27.99
CA PRO A 620 13.14 22.16 28.88
C PRO A 620 13.76 23.43 29.44
N ALA A 621 12.90 24.40 29.77
CA ALA A 621 13.33 25.69 30.29
C ALA A 621 13.73 25.57 31.76
N LEU A 622 14.89 26.14 32.14
CA LEU A 622 15.48 26.02 33.47
C LEU A 622 14.84 26.97 34.51
N SER A 623 13.53 26.84 34.74
CA SER A 623 12.85 27.58 35.82
C SER A 623 11.65 26.83 36.43
N TYR A 624 11.93 26.21 37.58
CA TYR A 624 11.03 25.76 38.66
C TYR A 624 9.95 24.69 38.43
N GLU A 625 9.29 24.58 37.28
CA GLU A 625 8.57 23.36 36.89
C GLU A 625 8.78 23.02 35.40
N PRO A 626 8.87 21.72 35.01
CA PRO A 626 9.49 21.31 33.76
C PRO A 626 8.57 21.47 32.53
N ILE A 627 8.55 22.67 31.96
CA ILE A 627 7.82 23.02 30.73
C ILE A 627 8.72 22.84 29.49
N LEU A 628 8.22 22.15 28.47
CA LEU A 628 8.89 21.98 27.17
C LEU A 628 8.65 23.17 26.21
N LYS A 629 9.70 23.48 25.43
CA LYS A 629 9.82 24.47 24.33
C LYS A 629 10.97 24.01 23.39
N PRO A 630 11.19 24.60 22.20
CA PRO A 630 10.28 25.46 21.43
C PRO A 630 8.96 24.73 21.07
N ASP A 631 8.03 25.45 20.47
CA ASP A 631 6.65 25.00 20.26
C ASP A 631 6.40 24.34 18.90
N ILE A 632 7.14 24.74 17.86
CA ILE A 632 7.03 24.23 16.49
C ILE A 632 8.36 24.40 15.74
N MET A 633 8.50 23.77 14.58
CA MET A 633 9.68 23.82 13.71
C MET A 633 9.24 24.06 12.25
N ALA A 634 10.03 24.81 11.47
CA ALA A 634 9.68 25.15 10.08
C ALA A 634 10.91 25.21 9.14
N PRO A 635 10.70 25.09 7.80
CA PRO A 635 11.78 25.13 6.80
C PRO A 635 12.52 26.46 6.80
N GLY A 636 13.86 26.42 6.80
CA GLY A 636 14.67 27.66 6.82
C GLY A 636 16.12 27.49 6.37
N GLU A 637 16.46 26.47 5.59
CA GLU A 637 17.80 26.32 5.00
C GLU A 637 17.67 25.93 3.53
N LEU A 638 18.46 26.56 2.65
CA LEU A 638 18.43 26.34 1.19
C LEU A 638 17.03 26.55 0.57
N ILE A 639 16.33 27.59 1.02
CA ILE A 639 15.04 28.00 0.46
C ILE A 639 15.28 28.76 -0.84
N LEU A 640 14.70 28.28 -1.95
CA LEU A 640 14.73 28.98 -3.24
C LEU A 640 13.70 30.11 -3.20
N ALA A 641 14.17 31.34 -3.04
CA ALA A 641 13.35 32.54 -3.03
C ALA A 641 13.46 33.28 -4.36
N ALA A 642 12.41 34.01 -4.72
CA ALA A 642 12.49 35.09 -5.69
C ALA A 642 13.57 36.09 -5.25
N TYR A 643 14.38 36.57 -6.19
CA TYR A 643 15.54 37.39 -5.86
C TYR A 643 15.89 38.35 -7.00
N ASN A 644 15.79 39.66 -6.76
CA ASN A 644 16.10 40.67 -7.75
C ASN A 644 17.59 40.58 -8.18
N PRO A 645 17.89 40.26 -9.45
CA PRO A 645 19.27 40.07 -9.92
C PRO A 645 20.13 41.35 -9.90
N GLN A 646 19.51 42.53 -9.71
CA GLN A 646 20.23 43.80 -9.57
C GLN A 646 20.97 43.92 -8.22
N LEU A 647 20.50 43.22 -7.16
CA LEU A 647 21.12 43.27 -5.83
C LEU A 647 22.46 42.51 -5.77
N LEU A 648 22.61 41.41 -6.51
CA LEU A 648 23.82 40.57 -6.43
C LEU A 648 25.06 41.21 -7.09
N ALA A 649 24.86 42.25 -7.91
CA ALA A 649 25.94 42.99 -8.57
C ALA A 649 26.81 43.83 -7.60
N ALA A 650 26.34 44.04 -6.36
CA ALA A 650 27.05 44.84 -5.36
C ALA A 650 28.10 44.07 -4.54
N THR A 651 28.08 42.73 -4.57
CA THR A 651 28.91 41.88 -3.68
C THR A 651 29.63 40.72 -4.36
N LEU A 652 29.34 40.42 -5.63
CA LEU A 652 30.16 39.49 -6.43
C LEU A 652 31.38 40.19 -7.07
N PRO A 653 32.58 39.58 -7.02
CA PRO A 653 33.66 39.90 -7.95
C PRO A 653 33.24 39.69 -9.42
N LEU A 654 33.61 40.64 -10.27
CA LEU A 654 33.23 40.77 -11.69
C LEU A 654 33.67 39.55 -12.54
N ASN A 655 32.97 39.11 -13.60
CA ASN A 655 31.75 39.60 -14.26
C ASN A 655 30.78 38.43 -14.55
N VAL A 656 30.27 37.75 -13.52
CA VAL A 656 29.41 36.58 -13.70
C VAL A 656 27.98 37.01 -14.12
N LYS A 657 27.59 36.70 -15.36
CA LYS A 657 26.18 36.74 -15.76
C LYS A 657 25.42 35.57 -15.13
N LEU A 658 24.58 35.85 -14.14
CA LEU A 658 23.59 34.90 -13.63
C LEU A 658 22.30 34.98 -14.45
N SER A 659 21.70 33.83 -14.72
CA SER A 659 20.51 33.67 -15.57
C SER A 659 19.28 33.23 -14.76
N SER A 660 19.03 33.88 -13.62
CA SER A 660 18.03 33.45 -12.63
C SER A 660 17.50 34.63 -11.81
N ASP A 661 16.19 34.85 -11.82
CA ASP A 661 15.45 35.80 -10.96
C ASP A 661 15.13 35.19 -9.57
N TYR A 662 16.01 34.30 -9.10
CA TYR A 662 15.85 33.46 -7.91
C TYR A 662 17.22 33.11 -7.30
N SER A 663 17.27 32.97 -5.97
CA SER A 663 18.46 32.63 -5.19
C SER A 663 18.15 31.69 -4.01
N LEU A 664 19.16 31.03 -3.45
CA LEU A 664 19.04 30.07 -2.33
C LEU A 664 19.50 30.72 -1.01
N LEU A 665 18.62 30.76 0.00
CA LEU A 665 18.84 31.50 1.25
C LEU A 665 18.47 30.68 2.51
N SER A 666 19.02 31.06 3.67
CA SER A 666 18.92 30.30 4.94
C SER A 666 18.83 31.20 6.19
N GLY A 667 18.03 30.80 7.19
CA GLY A 667 17.89 31.40 8.53
C GLY A 667 16.48 31.21 9.13
N THR A 668 16.31 31.48 10.44
CA THR A 668 14.98 31.58 11.10
C THR A 668 14.07 32.59 10.38
N SER A 669 14.66 33.66 9.85
CA SER A 669 13.95 34.67 9.05
C SER A 669 13.33 34.13 7.76
N MET A 670 13.70 32.93 7.31
CA MET A 670 13.04 32.21 6.22
C MET A 670 11.96 31.22 6.70
N SER A 671 11.99 30.80 7.97
CA SER A 671 10.95 29.94 8.55
C SER A 671 9.78 30.73 9.15
N CYS A 672 10.02 31.96 9.63
CA CYS A 672 8.98 32.85 10.15
C CYS A 672 7.87 33.24 9.14
N PRO A 673 8.16 33.53 7.85
CA PRO A 673 7.11 33.80 6.85
C PRO A 673 6.14 32.63 6.66
N HIS A 674 6.64 31.39 6.66
CA HIS A 674 5.81 30.18 6.57
C HIS A 674 4.82 30.07 7.74
N ILE A 675 5.29 30.26 8.98
CA ILE A 675 4.42 30.23 10.16
C ILE A 675 3.49 31.46 10.22
N SER A 676 3.94 32.62 9.73
CA SER A 676 3.10 33.82 9.65
C SER A 676 1.96 33.66 8.64
N GLY A 677 2.23 33.04 7.49
CA GLY A 677 1.22 32.65 6.51
C GLY A 677 0.21 31.66 7.08
N VAL A 678 0.67 30.59 7.75
CA VAL A 678 -0.20 29.63 8.44
C VAL A 678 -1.07 30.32 9.50
N ALA A 679 -0.50 31.19 10.34
CA ALA A 679 -1.25 31.93 11.35
C ALA A 679 -2.28 32.91 10.76
N ALA A 680 -1.94 33.58 9.64
CA ALA A 680 -2.85 34.46 8.92
C ALA A 680 -4.01 33.68 8.26
N LEU A 681 -3.71 32.55 7.62
CA LEU A 681 -4.71 31.64 7.05
C LEU A 681 -5.64 31.08 8.13
N MET A 682 -5.12 30.65 9.28
CA MET A 682 -5.93 30.19 10.40
C MET A 682 -6.78 31.33 11.00
N LYS A 683 -6.31 32.58 10.96
CA LYS A 683 -7.09 33.75 11.40
C LYS A 683 -8.14 34.21 10.37
N ALA A 684 -7.95 33.93 9.08
CA ALA A 684 -8.91 34.22 8.02
C ALA A 684 -9.98 33.12 7.90
N ALA A 685 -9.58 31.84 7.93
CA ALA A 685 -10.49 30.69 7.92
C ALA A 685 -11.34 30.60 9.18
N HIS A 686 -10.84 31.12 10.31
CA HIS A 686 -11.57 31.20 11.56
C HIS A 686 -11.49 32.63 12.14
N PRO A 687 -12.29 33.59 11.62
CA PRO A 687 -12.30 34.98 12.07
C PRO A 687 -12.55 35.11 13.58
N ASP A 688 -13.35 34.20 14.14
CA ASP A 688 -13.77 34.19 15.54
C ASP A 688 -12.70 33.61 16.48
N TRP A 689 -11.71 32.87 15.96
CA TRP A 689 -10.69 32.25 16.80
C TRP A 689 -9.76 33.29 17.42
N SER A 690 -9.52 33.13 18.72
CA SER A 690 -8.51 33.91 19.44
C SER A 690 -7.10 33.47 19.02
N PRO A 691 -6.08 34.33 19.19
CA PRO A 691 -4.68 33.92 19.02
C PRO A 691 -4.30 32.71 19.87
N VAL A 692 -4.96 32.51 21.01
CA VAL A 692 -4.83 31.35 21.90
C VAL A 692 -5.22 30.05 21.20
N ALA A 693 -6.37 30.03 20.52
CA ALA A 693 -6.85 28.87 19.78
C ALA A 693 -5.99 28.59 18.54
N ILE A 694 -5.62 29.62 17.79
CA ILE A 694 -4.74 29.53 16.61
C ILE A 694 -3.35 28.99 17.00
N GLN A 695 -2.79 29.46 18.13
CA GLN A 695 -1.58 28.89 18.71
C GLN A 695 -1.74 27.45 19.14
N SER A 696 -2.76 27.13 19.93
CA SER A 696 -2.96 25.76 20.44
C SER A 696 -3.19 24.77 19.30
N ALA A 697 -3.87 25.18 18.24
CA ALA A 697 -3.96 24.44 16.99
C ALA A 697 -2.57 24.25 16.35
N MET A 698 -1.82 25.33 16.04
CA MET A 698 -0.47 25.21 15.47
C MET A 698 0.45 24.30 16.30
N MET A 699 0.40 24.39 17.64
CA MET A 699 1.19 23.56 18.56
C MET A 699 0.75 22.09 18.61
N THR A 700 -0.54 21.79 18.39
CA THR A 700 -1.07 20.42 18.34
C THR A 700 -1.21 19.87 16.91
N THR A 701 -0.71 20.62 15.93
CA THR A 701 -0.38 20.19 14.57
C THR A 701 1.11 20.33 14.24
N ALA A 702 1.93 20.76 15.21
CA ALA A 702 3.38 20.83 15.08
C ALA A 702 3.95 19.43 14.92
N ASN A 703 4.65 19.16 13.82
CA ASN A 703 5.18 17.83 13.56
C ASN A 703 6.58 17.70 14.16
N HIS A 704 6.71 16.91 15.24
CA HIS A 704 7.98 16.64 15.94
C HIS A 704 8.91 15.68 15.19
N LEU A 705 8.58 15.36 13.93
CA LEU A 705 9.21 14.34 13.11
C LEU A 705 9.89 14.93 11.88
N ASP A 706 10.92 14.23 11.42
CA ASP A 706 11.67 14.55 10.22
C ASP A 706 10.93 14.02 8.96
N ASN A 707 11.28 14.46 7.73
CA ASN A 707 10.64 13.92 6.50
C ASN A 707 11.20 12.56 6.06
N THR A 708 11.78 11.80 7.00
CA THR A 708 12.03 10.35 6.93
C THR A 708 11.31 9.58 8.08
N ASN A 709 10.39 10.23 8.80
CA ASN A 709 9.62 9.69 9.93
C ASN A 709 10.46 9.17 11.13
N GLN A 710 11.66 9.70 11.35
CA GLN A 710 12.27 9.62 12.68
C GLN A 710 11.73 10.74 13.58
N PRO A 711 11.73 10.56 14.92
CA PRO A 711 11.86 11.69 15.83
C PRO A 711 13.04 12.54 15.36
N ILE A 712 12.94 13.86 15.41
CA ILE A 712 14.04 14.74 15.00
C ILE A 712 15.24 14.47 15.91
N ARG A 713 16.18 13.65 15.42
CA ARG A 713 17.15 12.93 16.25
C ARG A 713 18.30 13.84 16.66
N GLU A 714 18.48 13.97 17.98
CA GLU A 714 19.76 14.38 18.55
C GLU A 714 20.80 13.25 18.42
N GLN A 715 22.06 13.63 18.52
CA GLN A 715 23.20 12.75 18.24
C GLN A 715 23.53 11.88 19.47
N ASP A 716 23.11 10.61 19.37
CA ASP A 716 23.41 9.45 20.23
C ASP A 716 22.88 9.33 21.68
N THR A 717 21.90 8.43 21.81
CA THR A 717 21.79 7.33 22.80
C THR A 717 21.14 7.51 24.19
N LEU A 718 20.61 6.37 24.66
CA LEU A 718 20.32 5.95 26.04
C LEU A 718 19.21 6.70 26.82
N ASN A 719 17.99 6.15 26.79
CA ASN A 719 17.16 6.12 28.00
C ASN A 719 16.22 4.91 28.12
N ARG A 720 15.66 4.71 29.32
CA ARG A 720 15.05 3.45 29.80
C ARG A 720 13.51 3.44 29.69
N PHE A 721 12.93 2.25 29.55
CA PHE A 721 11.49 2.02 29.78
C PHE A 721 11.25 0.90 30.81
N MET A 722 10.07 0.96 31.46
CA MET A 722 9.75 0.19 32.66
C MET A 722 8.82 -0.99 32.35
N PHE A 723 9.09 -2.17 32.91
CA PHE A 723 8.35 -3.40 32.60
C PHE A 723 7.01 -3.51 33.34
N ILE A 724 5.92 -3.83 32.62
CA ILE A 724 4.60 -4.14 33.20
C ILE A 724 4.20 -5.58 32.84
N LYS A 725 3.61 -6.28 33.83
CA LYS A 725 3.14 -7.66 33.73
C LYS A 725 1.69 -7.71 33.21
N VAL A 726 1.51 -7.71 31.90
CA VAL A 726 0.18 -7.70 31.27
C VAL A 726 -0.50 -9.07 31.35
N ILE A 727 -1.80 -9.08 31.67
CA ILE A 727 -2.68 -10.25 31.58
C ILE A 727 -3.79 -9.91 30.59
N PHE A 728 -3.74 -10.50 29.39
CA PHE A 728 -4.85 -10.39 28.44
C PHE A 728 -5.93 -11.42 28.81
N GLN A 729 -7.16 -10.94 29.01
CA GLN A 729 -8.36 -11.77 28.97
C GLN A 729 -9.20 -11.34 27.76
N ILE A 730 -9.14 -12.12 26.69
CA ILE A 730 -10.02 -11.92 25.54
C ILE A 730 -11.33 -12.63 25.86
N ASN A 731 -12.40 -11.84 26.00
CA ASN A 731 -13.78 -12.29 25.95
C ASN A 731 -14.32 -12.07 24.52
N PRO A 732 -14.14 -13.02 23.59
CA PRO A 732 -14.81 -12.96 22.30
C PRO A 732 -16.33 -13.07 22.51
N ASN A 733 -17.04 -11.97 22.25
CA ASN A 733 -18.49 -11.98 22.22
C ASN A 733 -18.95 -12.83 21.02
N LEU A 734 -19.37 -14.07 21.31
CA LEU A 734 -20.27 -14.89 20.48
C LEU A 734 -19.66 -15.41 19.15
N ILE A 735 -19.04 -16.61 19.19
CA ILE A 735 -18.91 -17.43 17.97
C ILE A 735 -20.31 -17.85 17.52
N LYS A 736 -20.58 -17.78 16.21
CA LYS A 736 -21.83 -18.21 15.56
C LYS A 736 -21.55 -19.39 14.61
N PHE A 737 -22.32 -20.47 14.70
CA PHE A 737 -22.26 -21.58 13.74
C PHE A 737 -23.14 -21.28 12.51
N ILE A 738 -22.59 -21.39 11.30
CA ILE A 738 -23.25 -20.86 10.07
C ILE A 738 -23.27 -21.79 8.86
N SER A 739 -22.65 -22.98 8.93
CA SER A 739 -22.57 -23.93 7.81
C SER A 739 -23.96 -24.23 7.20
N PRO A 740 -24.08 -24.30 5.86
CA PRO A 740 -25.34 -24.63 5.20
C PRO A 740 -25.67 -26.12 5.33
N LEU A 741 -26.97 -26.44 5.38
CA LEU A 741 -27.42 -27.82 5.19
C LEU A 741 -27.12 -28.25 3.74
N ARG A 742 -26.62 -29.47 3.58
CA ARG A 742 -26.94 -30.27 2.39
C ARG A 742 -27.99 -31.27 2.79
N ASP A 743 -29.08 -31.30 2.04
CA ASP A 743 -29.96 -32.46 2.01
C ASP A 743 -29.15 -33.68 1.54
N SER A 744 -29.51 -34.86 2.04
CA SER A 744 -28.79 -36.10 1.78
C SER A 744 -29.56 -37.02 0.85
N GLU A 745 -29.61 -36.64 -0.43
CA GLU A 745 -29.90 -37.51 -1.58
C GLU A 745 -28.82 -37.28 -2.66
#